data_AF-W7ISP7-F1
#
_entry.id   AF-W7ISP7-F1
#
_cell.length_a   1.000
_cell.length_b   1.000
_cell.length_c   1.000
_cell.angle_alpha   90.00
_cell.angle_beta   90.00
_cell.angle_gamma   90.00
#
_symmetry.space_group_name_H-M   'P 1'
#
loop_
_entity.id
_entity.type
_entity.pdbx_description
1 polymer ?
#
loop_
_entity_poly.entity_id
_entity_poly.type
_entity_poly.pdbx_seq_one_letter_code
_entity_poly.pdbx_strand_id
1 'polypeptide(L)'
;MTKRIGIIGGAAFIVEQGPDRTAHVAADAPVDGRVVTLPDGREVKRLPLSGFESLFTTGIRPSELDEHAFDPVAGFLAEEVVRQIRTEIPDGRAVACFTSVLTEPAAGAKPGTAPLDVVPGLERALLAAMPEGGHRLMVDCEATGPRTKIAGLVQNEDGHIGYWSPPAMVGQWLHRQRVRDYHPTRGTWWRARFEVRQGALATITYVVEPLELVTDADAEAAAAELRVLPRSAVATPGWLLAAAVRGEQIRAARQVEPEPDGPPELVRLFDGVDDEGLPTWYRPVLGELEREAVLAYLEGAPLVLPARGTTRDALGTEDVVPVGFHTDGRFVWPSAVAYYLRAHGVPPVPPLVEWIRAARYRLPGGVASVTMDRAAASAVGRPWDESEVEAKAHRAVEPVQAVITDKRISPRYYSVFAEQEGAWCLVRDGDRYRVQWSSDRSSAVRFDDVRQAAAYLAGQLSVNAAEFGSEPGEQIPVRQSPPVVLSDDPPVESFAGVTSAVVEDIEVDRYGEPDGNLVFVADTPFEQRGLPAGFASRPLRRYRLTGGAWQVLAVTSASGGRGYVLPRAIIEHLRSGQLVEVTRPDHPGLPPITDAMRAEAARNPGGWVYCADPDADPRVIEGMPLPVLLGGYKVGEDGRFTGETHLNEHHRPSPRRRGYPEPQTFFELVLGYAAAGWLPHARLPHAFLRSSFIVEPDSTGNLRIGVDANGTRFLAVYSSPGHVPQGVLRVTQAEGQALAMSGITVIVNPGTTFSTRLRGDDLARAATDPLRPQRPAPPAGRPGPVHWNPERA
;
A
#
# COMPACT_ATOMS: atom_id res chain seq x y z
N MET A 1 5.85 10.17 51.43
CA MET A 1 5.69 9.16 50.35
C MET A 1 4.34 9.36 49.68
N THR A 2 4.18 9.01 48.40
CA THR A 2 2.95 9.24 47.61
C THR A 2 2.47 7.97 46.92
N LYS A 3 1.16 7.70 46.97
CA LYS A 3 0.49 6.59 46.26
C LYS A 3 -0.40 7.16 45.14
N ARG A 4 -0.57 6.45 44.03
CA ARG A 4 -1.49 6.83 42.95
C ARG A 4 -2.83 6.13 43.15
N ILE A 5 -3.91 6.88 43.00
CA ILE A 5 -5.28 6.42 43.23
C ILE A 5 -6.12 6.72 41.99
N GLY A 6 -6.92 5.74 41.58
CA GLY A 6 -7.97 5.87 40.58
C GLY A 6 -9.35 5.69 41.22
N ILE A 7 -10.31 6.52 40.81
CA ILE A 7 -11.70 6.46 41.25
C ILE A 7 -12.57 5.98 40.09
N ILE A 8 -13.45 5.01 40.37
CA ILE A 8 -14.55 4.60 39.49
C ILE A 8 -15.80 4.47 40.36
N GLY A 9 -16.76 5.38 40.19
CA GLY A 9 -17.98 5.40 40.99
C GLY A 9 -17.70 5.48 42.50
N GLY A 10 -18.25 4.54 43.28
CA GLY A 10 -18.05 4.47 44.73
C GLY A 10 -16.75 3.81 45.21
N ALA A 11 -15.84 3.41 44.31
CA ALA A 11 -14.65 2.64 44.65
C ALA A 11 -13.33 3.39 44.35
N ALA A 12 -12.33 3.16 45.21
CA ALA A 12 -10.97 3.69 45.07
C ALA A 12 -9.96 2.54 44.91
N PHE A 13 -9.04 2.68 43.97
CA PHE A 13 -8.05 1.66 43.63
C PHE A 13 -6.65 2.24 43.68
N ILE A 14 -5.68 1.46 44.17
CA ILE A 14 -4.26 1.75 43.94
C ILE A 14 -3.97 1.47 42.47
N VAL A 15 -3.36 2.44 41.78
CA VAL A 15 -3.10 2.36 40.33
C VAL A 15 -1.61 2.42 40.02
N GLU A 16 -1.17 1.61 39.07
CA GLU A 16 0.16 1.70 38.45
C GLU A 16 0.04 2.32 37.05
N GLN A 17 1.05 3.07 36.60
CA GLN A 17 1.04 3.66 35.26
C GLN A 17 1.23 2.59 34.19
N GLY A 18 0.35 2.57 33.20
CA GLY A 18 0.47 1.73 32.00
C GLY A 18 0.96 2.52 30.79
N PRO A 19 1.29 1.83 29.68
CA PRO A 19 1.61 2.46 28.40
C PRO A 19 0.37 3.12 27.76
N ASP A 20 0.56 3.96 26.74
CA ASP A 20 -0.51 4.46 25.86
C ASP A 20 -1.73 5.05 26.59
N ARG A 21 -1.51 5.89 27.60
CA ARG A 21 -2.58 6.49 28.42
C ARG A 21 -3.49 5.42 29.03
N THR A 22 -2.89 4.38 29.60
CA THR A 22 -3.58 3.38 30.41
C THR A 22 -3.06 3.38 31.85
N ALA A 23 -3.84 2.77 32.74
CA ALA A 23 -3.42 2.44 34.10
C ALA A 23 -3.71 0.96 34.39
N HIS A 24 -2.94 0.40 35.31
CA HIS A 24 -3.09 -0.96 35.80
C HIS A 24 -3.69 -0.95 37.21
N VAL A 25 -4.62 -1.86 37.45
CA VAL A 25 -5.17 -2.16 38.78
C VAL A 25 -5.00 -3.65 39.07
N ALA A 26 -5.16 -4.04 40.34
CA ALA A 26 -5.11 -5.44 40.75
C ALA A 26 -6.08 -6.31 39.93
N ALA A 27 -5.69 -7.55 39.60
CA ALA A 27 -6.48 -8.43 38.75
C ALA A 27 -7.86 -8.79 39.34
N ASP A 28 -7.97 -8.80 40.67
CA ASP A 28 -9.19 -9.05 41.44
C ASP A 28 -10.07 -7.80 41.62
N ALA A 29 -9.61 -6.63 41.18
CA ALA A 29 -10.41 -5.41 41.28
C ALA A 29 -11.74 -5.58 40.53
N PRO A 30 -12.90 -5.23 41.13
CA PRO A 30 -14.24 -5.40 40.56
C PRO A 30 -14.55 -4.34 39.48
N VAL A 31 -13.67 -4.24 38.48
CA VAL A 31 -13.80 -3.34 37.34
C VAL A 31 -13.63 -4.11 36.04
N ASP A 32 -14.31 -3.66 34.99
CA ASP A 32 -14.15 -4.19 33.65
C ASP A 32 -12.82 -3.70 33.05
N GLY A 33 -11.99 -4.62 32.61
CA GLY A 33 -10.67 -4.31 32.07
C GLY A 33 -10.02 -5.51 31.43
N ARG A 34 -9.06 -5.26 30.52
CA ARG A 34 -8.31 -6.33 29.87
C ARG A 34 -7.26 -6.86 30.86
N VAL A 35 -7.34 -8.14 31.20
CA VAL A 35 -6.28 -8.80 31.98
C VAL A 35 -5.01 -8.89 31.13
N VAL A 36 -3.90 -8.44 31.69
CA VAL A 36 -2.57 -8.48 31.07
C VAL A 36 -1.53 -8.94 32.09
N THR A 37 -0.54 -9.67 31.61
CA THR A 37 0.61 -10.10 32.42
C THR A 37 1.74 -9.09 32.22
N LEU A 38 2.23 -8.51 33.32
CA LEU A 38 3.35 -7.58 33.32
C LEU A 38 4.69 -8.33 33.13
N PRO A 39 5.79 -7.64 32.77
CA PRO A 39 7.11 -8.26 32.61
C PRO A 39 7.64 -8.96 33.87
N ASP A 40 7.15 -8.59 35.05
CA ASP A 40 7.48 -9.19 36.35
C ASP A 40 6.61 -10.43 36.69
N GLY A 41 5.71 -10.84 35.79
CA GLY A 41 4.83 -12.00 35.96
C GLY A 41 3.52 -11.72 36.70
N ARG A 42 3.30 -10.50 37.21
CA ARG A 42 2.02 -10.14 37.87
C ARG A 42 0.90 -10.01 36.85
N GLU A 43 -0.27 -10.56 37.18
CA GLU A 43 -1.50 -10.29 36.43
C GLU A 43 -2.17 -9.02 36.95
N VAL A 44 -2.53 -8.14 36.03
CA VAL A 44 -3.22 -6.88 36.32
C VAL A 44 -4.34 -6.64 35.32
N LYS A 45 -5.36 -5.86 35.71
CA LYS A 45 -6.36 -5.34 34.77
C LYS A 45 -5.87 -4.00 34.21
N ARG A 46 -5.83 -3.87 32.90
CA ARG A 46 -5.49 -2.63 32.18
C ARG A 46 -6.74 -1.87 31.76
N LEU A 47 -6.82 -0.61 32.14
CA LEU A 47 -7.91 0.31 31.82
C LEU A 47 -7.37 1.59 31.16
N PRO A 48 -8.09 2.20 30.21
CA PRO A 48 -7.74 3.52 29.69
C PRO A 48 -7.88 4.58 30.80
N LEU A 49 -7.03 5.63 30.80
CA LEU A 49 -7.13 6.72 31.79
C LEU A 49 -8.50 7.41 31.75
N SER A 50 -9.15 7.47 30.59
CA SER A 50 -10.51 8.02 30.42
C SER A 50 -11.61 7.19 31.08
N GLY A 51 -11.31 5.94 31.48
CA GLY A 51 -12.22 5.08 32.23
C GLY A 51 -12.35 5.47 33.70
N PHE A 52 -11.44 6.28 34.24
CA PHE A 52 -11.50 6.74 35.63
C PHE A 52 -12.27 8.06 35.75
N GLU A 53 -13.10 8.19 36.79
CA GLU A 53 -13.72 9.46 37.18
C GLU A 53 -12.64 10.48 37.56
N SER A 54 -11.64 10.03 38.33
CA SER A 54 -10.52 10.85 38.81
C SER A 54 -9.26 10.01 38.99
N LEU A 55 -8.11 10.60 38.66
CA LEU A 55 -6.78 10.01 38.86
C LEU A 55 -5.89 11.03 39.57
N PHE A 56 -5.35 10.65 40.73
CA PHE A 56 -4.56 11.55 41.55
C PHE A 56 -3.48 10.80 42.33
N THR A 57 -2.53 11.56 42.85
CA THR A 57 -1.61 11.12 43.89
C THR A 57 -2.14 11.55 45.25
N THR A 58 -1.92 10.73 46.27
CA THR A 58 -2.17 11.09 47.67
C THR A 58 -0.95 10.78 48.52
N GLY A 59 -0.68 11.62 49.51
CA GLY A 59 0.40 11.44 50.47
C GLY A 59 0.15 12.23 51.75
N ILE A 60 0.94 11.99 52.79
CA ILE A 60 0.79 12.60 54.12
C ILE A 60 1.96 13.51 54.48
N ARG A 61 1.67 14.54 55.31
CA ARG A 61 2.64 15.42 55.95
C ARG A 61 2.42 15.47 57.48
N PRO A 62 3.48 15.40 58.31
CA PRO A 62 4.89 15.21 57.94
C PRO A 62 5.12 13.84 57.27
N SER A 63 6.08 13.78 56.33
CA SER A 63 6.28 12.61 55.45
C SER A 63 7.13 11.50 56.06
N GLU A 64 7.52 11.64 57.33
CA GLU A 64 8.42 10.75 58.08
C GLU A 64 7.69 9.59 58.77
N LEU A 65 6.36 9.53 58.66
CA LEU A 65 5.54 8.39 59.09
C LEU A 65 5.86 7.14 58.24
N ASP A 66 5.84 5.96 58.87
CA ASP A 66 6.12 4.66 58.23
C ASP A 66 5.21 4.42 57.01
N GLU A 67 5.79 3.95 55.91
CA GLU A 67 5.08 3.64 54.67
C GLU A 67 3.94 2.63 54.89
N HIS A 68 4.12 1.71 55.83
CA HIS A 68 3.15 0.64 56.14
C HIS A 68 1.92 1.15 56.91
N ALA A 69 2.02 2.32 57.57
CA ALA A 69 0.90 2.92 58.29
C ALA A 69 -0.02 3.74 57.36
N PHE A 70 0.47 4.16 56.19
CA PHE A 70 -0.30 4.94 55.22
C PHE A 70 -1.03 4.05 54.22
N ASP A 71 -2.20 3.55 54.60
CA ASP A 71 -3.17 2.98 53.64
C ASP A 71 -4.11 4.08 53.14
N PRO A 72 -3.96 4.56 51.89
CA PRO A 72 -4.84 5.57 51.33
C PRO A 72 -6.26 5.06 51.04
N VAL A 73 -6.51 3.75 50.99
CA VAL A 73 -7.84 3.19 50.73
C VAL A 73 -8.64 3.07 52.03
N ALA A 74 -8.00 2.63 53.12
CA ALA A 74 -8.66 2.49 54.42
C ALA A 74 -8.59 3.75 55.30
N GLY A 75 -7.64 4.66 55.05
CA GLY A 75 -7.31 5.72 56.00
C GLY A 75 -6.64 5.18 57.26
N PHE A 76 -6.24 6.05 58.18
CA PHE A 76 -5.66 5.64 59.46
C PHE A 76 -5.75 6.73 60.54
N LEU A 77 -5.64 6.32 61.80
CA LEU A 77 -5.54 7.19 62.96
C LEU A 77 -4.05 7.41 63.31
N ALA A 78 -3.67 8.67 63.50
CA ALA A 78 -2.31 9.09 63.83
C ALA A 78 -2.23 9.66 65.25
N GLU A 79 -1.08 9.48 65.89
CA GLU A 79 -0.78 10.06 67.21
C GLU A 79 -0.44 11.55 67.12
N GLU A 80 0.03 12.01 65.96
CA GLU A 80 0.39 13.40 65.69
C GLU A 80 -0.44 14.00 64.56
N VAL A 81 -0.40 15.34 64.43
CA VAL A 81 -1.12 16.08 63.38
C VAL A 81 -0.68 15.59 62.01
N VAL A 82 -1.63 15.02 61.26
CA VAL A 82 -1.42 14.61 59.87
C VAL A 82 -2.25 15.45 58.90
N ARG A 83 -1.64 15.78 57.76
CA ARG A 83 -2.34 16.37 56.60
C ARG A 83 -2.19 15.48 55.38
N GLN A 84 -3.31 15.00 54.86
CA GLN A 84 -3.36 14.32 53.58
C GLN A 84 -3.35 15.36 52.44
N ILE A 85 -2.54 15.12 51.41
CA ILE A 85 -2.44 15.97 50.22
C ILE A 85 -2.82 15.11 49.02
N ARG A 86 -3.98 15.43 48.42
CA ARG A 86 -4.43 14.93 47.11
C ARG A 86 -3.92 15.89 46.03
N THR A 87 -3.26 15.36 45.01
CA THR A 87 -2.82 16.12 43.83
C THR A 87 -3.20 15.37 42.56
N GLU A 88 -4.07 15.94 41.73
CA GLU A 88 -4.45 15.40 40.42
C GLU A 88 -3.21 15.18 39.55
N ILE A 89 -3.23 14.06 38.83
CA ILE A 89 -2.16 13.72 37.90
C ILE A 89 -2.48 14.42 36.58
N PRO A 90 -1.63 15.35 36.10
CA PRO A 90 -1.82 15.92 34.77
C PRO A 90 -1.83 14.79 33.75
N ASP A 91 -2.79 14.83 32.84
CA ASP A 91 -2.95 13.81 31.81
C ASP A 91 -1.97 13.99 30.64
N GLY A 92 -0.91 14.80 30.81
CA GLY A 92 0.13 15.08 29.82
C GLY A 92 -0.27 16.05 28.70
N ARG A 93 -1.54 16.47 28.62
CA ARG A 93 -2.00 17.33 27.52
C ARG A 93 -1.48 18.75 27.63
N ALA A 94 -1.22 19.36 26.47
CA ALA A 94 -0.93 20.78 26.38
C ALA A 94 -2.12 21.57 26.92
N VAL A 95 -1.89 22.28 28.02
CA VAL A 95 -2.93 23.06 28.70
C VAL A 95 -3.17 24.36 27.93
N ALA A 96 -4.40 24.60 27.49
CA ALA A 96 -4.78 25.84 26.83
C ALA A 96 -5.28 26.89 27.82
N CYS A 97 -5.02 28.17 27.51
CA CYS A 97 -5.34 29.33 28.36
C CYS A 97 -6.58 30.11 27.91
N PHE A 98 -7.45 29.53 27.07
CA PHE A 98 -8.68 30.24 26.69
C PHE A 98 -9.72 30.12 27.80
N THR A 99 -10.06 31.25 28.44
CA THR A 99 -11.07 31.31 29.49
C THR A 99 -12.48 31.22 28.89
N SER A 100 -13.37 30.49 29.57
CA SER A 100 -14.79 30.42 29.21
C SER A 100 -15.46 31.80 29.14
N VAL A 101 -16.52 31.91 28.33
CA VAL A 101 -17.45 33.04 28.40
C VAL A 101 -18.35 32.83 29.62
N LEU A 102 -18.07 33.59 30.68
CA LEU A 102 -18.71 33.41 31.97
C LEU A 102 -20.09 34.08 32.00
N THR A 103 -21.12 33.25 32.02
CA THR A 103 -22.53 33.64 32.18
C THR A 103 -23.19 32.81 33.26
N GLU A 104 -24.31 33.28 33.79
CA GLU A 104 -25.16 32.45 34.64
C GLU A 104 -25.57 31.18 33.86
N PRO A 105 -25.61 30.00 34.50
CA PRO A 105 -26.30 28.84 33.97
C PRO A 105 -27.78 29.16 33.71
N ALA A 106 -28.42 28.40 32.81
CA ALA A 106 -29.85 28.58 32.55
C ALA A 106 -30.68 28.38 33.83
N ALA A 107 -31.77 29.13 33.95
CA ALA A 107 -32.72 28.97 35.06
C ALA A 107 -33.25 27.53 35.12
N GLY A 108 -33.18 26.90 36.29
CA GLY A 108 -33.57 25.50 36.47
C GLY A 108 -32.51 24.47 36.09
N ALA A 109 -31.37 24.88 35.53
CA ALA A 109 -30.19 24.02 35.44
C ALA A 109 -29.76 23.64 36.86
N LYS A 110 -29.98 22.39 37.24
CA LYS A 110 -29.44 21.86 38.49
C LYS A 110 -27.91 21.98 38.41
N PRO A 111 -27.21 22.47 39.44
CA PRO A 111 -25.76 22.61 39.40
C PRO A 111 -25.12 21.24 39.19
N GLY A 112 -24.75 20.91 37.95
CA GLY A 112 -23.77 19.88 37.57
C GLY A 112 -23.90 18.46 38.15
N THR A 113 -24.99 18.08 38.82
CA THR A 113 -25.11 16.78 39.53
C THR A 113 -26.40 16.03 39.23
N ALA A 114 -26.25 14.73 38.96
CA ALA A 114 -27.27 13.68 38.92
C ALA A 114 -27.90 13.39 40.30
N PRO A 115 -28.87 12.45 40.46
CA PRO A 115 -29.84 12.41 41.57
C PRO A 115 -29.29 12.17 42.99
N LEU A 116 -28.07 11.65 43.15
CA LEU A 116 -27.46 11.53 44.47
C LEU A 116 -27.11 12.93 44.99
N ASP A 117 -27.82 13.38 46.02
CA ASP A 117 -27.43 14.57 46.74
C ASP A 117 -26.02 14.33 47.32
N VAL A 118 -25.06 15.12 46.84
CA VAL A 118 -23.65 15.02 47.19
C VAL A 118 -23.46 15.18 48.70
N VAL A 119 -24.34 15.93 49.38
CA VAL A 119 -24.26 16.09 50.85
C VAL A 119 -24.49 14.77 51.57
N PRO A 120 -25.64 14.06 51.41
CA PRO A 120 -25.82 12.72 51.94
C PRO A 120 -24.71 11.74 51.55
N GLY A 121 -24.21 11.78 50.32
CA GLY A 121 -23.11 10.92 49.88
C GLY A 121 -21.82 11.15 50.67
N LEU A 122 -21.42 12.42 50.82
CA LEU A 122 -20.27 12.82 51.61
C LEU A 122 -20.46 12.50 53.10
N GLU A 123 -21.64 12.78 53.67
CA GLU A 123 -21.96 12.47 55.06
C GLU A 123 -21.84 10.97 55.33
N ARG A 124 -22.41 10.14 54.45
CA ARG A 124 -22.33 8.67 54.55
C ARG A 124 -20.89 8.18 54.43
N ALA A 125 -20.10 8.75 53.53
CA ALA A 125 -18.68 8.41 53.39
C ALA A 125 -17.86 8.81 54.62
N LEU A 126 -18.12 9.98 55.21
CA LEU A 126 -17.47 10.45 56.44
C LEU A 126 -17.85 9.58 57.64
N LEU A 127 -19.12 9.22 57.79
CA LEU A 127 -19.61 8.33 58.84
C LEU A 127 -19.02 6.92 58.71
N ALA A 128 -19.03 6.35 57.50
CA ALA A 128 -18.50 5.02 57.24
C ALA A 128 -16.97 4.93 57.44
N ALA A 129 -16.27 6.04 57.21
CA ALA A 129 -14.82 6.12 57.36
C ALA A 129 -14.38 6.56 58.77
N MET A 130 -15.32 6.88 59.67
CA MET A 130 -15.01 7.28 61.03
C MET A 130 -14.37 6.09 61.78
N PRO A 131 -13.21 6.27 62.43
CA PRO A 131 -12.57 5.20 63.19
C PRO A 131 -13.47 4.63 64.29
N GLU A 132 -13.25 3.35 64.62
CA GLU A 132 -13.97 2.68 65.70
C GLU A 132 -13.89 3.46 67.02
N GLY A 133 -15.03 3.61 67.70
CA GLY A 133 -15.13 4.40 68.94
C GLY A 133 -15.23 5.92 68.75
N GLY A 134 -15.13 6.42 67.52
CA GLY A 134 -15.33 7.83 67.21
C GLY A 134 -16.80 8.26 67.31
N HIS A 135 -17.05 9.37 68.00
CA HIS A 135 -18.39 9.95 68.18
C HIS A 135 -18.60 11.22 67.33
N ARG A 136 -17.54 12.03 67.16
CA ARG A 136 -17.55 13.26 66.36
C ARG A 136 -16.33 13.34 65.47
N LEU A 137 -16.54 13.72 64.22
CA LEU A 137 -15.53 13.90 63.20
C LEU A 137 -15.49 15.37 62.76
N MET A 138 -14.30 15.96 62.74
CA MET A 138 -14.06 17.30 62.21
C MET A 138 -13.05 17.22 61.07
N VAL A 139 -13.40 17.74 59.89
CA VAL A 139 -12.55 17.71 58.70
C VAL A 139 -12.34 19.13 58.19
N ASP A 140 -11.11 19.61 58.23
CA ASP A 140 -10.68 20.83 57.56
C ASP A 140 -10.19 20.47 56.16
N CYS A 141 -10.77 21.11 55.14
CA CYS A 141 -10.43 20.93 53.74
C CYS A 141 -10.00 22.26 53.12
N GLU A 142 -8.79 22.32 52.57
CA GLU A 142 -8.33 23.41 51.70
C GLU A 142 -8.19 22.88 50.28
N ALA A 143 -8.74 23.58 49.29
CA ALA A 143 -8.74 23.11 47.91
C ALA A 143 -8.47 24.22 46.90
N THR A 144 -7.64 23.88 45.93
CA THR A 144 -7.34 24.61 44.68
C THR A 144 -7.32 23.58 43.57
N GLY A 145 -7.68 23.92 42.33
CA GLY A 145 -8.08 23.00 41.25
C GLY A 145 -7.56 21.57 41.37
N PRO A 146 -6.25 21.35 41.12
CA PRO A 146 -5.66 20.03 41.14
C PRO A 146 -5.25 19.54 42.53
N ARG A 147 -5.26 20.39 43.57
CA ARG A 147 -4.67 20.11 44.88
C ARG A 147 -5.65 20.32 46.03
N THR A 148 -5.86 19.27 46.81
CA THR A 148 -6.69 19.29 48.03
C THR A 148 -5.86 18.86 49.24
N LYS A 149 -5.90 19.65 50.32
CA LYS A 149 -5.28 19.35 51.61
C LYS A 149 -6.38 19.05 52.62
N ILE A 150 -6.27 17.93 53.32
CA ILE A 150 -7.29 17.43 54.23
C ILE A 150 -6.64 17.15 55.59
N ALA A 151 -7.24 17.68 56.65
CA ALA A 151 -6.87 17.41 58.04
C ALA A 151 -8.11 16.94 58.80
N GLY A 152 -8.01 15.78 59.44
CA GLY A 152 -9.09 15.17 60.20
C GLY A 152 -8.80 15.13 61.70
N LEU A 153 -9.83 15.34 62.51
CA LEU A 153 -9.84 15.10 63.94
C LEU A 153 -11.02 14.21 64.29
N VAL A 154 -10.76 13.18 65.08
CA VAL A 154 -11.78 12.26 65.60
C VAL A 154 -11.84 12.44 67.10
N GLN A 155 -13.04 12.67 67.62
CA GLN A 155 -13.31 12.75 69.05
C GLN A 155 -14.13 11.54 69.48
N ASN A 156 -13.62 10.79 70.46
CA ASN A 156 -14.32 9.65 71.06
C ASN A 156 -15.38 10.13 72.07
N GLU A 157 -16.22 9.22 72.56
CA GLU A 157 -17.24 9.54 73.60
C GLU A 157 -16.62 10.13 74.88
N ASP A 158 -15.43 9.67 75.27
CA ASP A 158 -14.69 10.17 76.45
C ASP A 158 -14.05 11.56 76.22
N GLY A 159 -14.22 12.14 75.04
CA GLY A 159 -13.69 13.45 74.67
C GLY A 159 -12.24 13.46 74.19
N HIS A 160 -11.54 12.32 74.20
CA HIS A 160 -10.19 12.17 73.63
C HIS A 160 -10.17 12.50 72.14
N ILE A 161 -9.15 13.24 71.69
CA ILE A 161 -8.98 13.66 70.29
C ILE A 161 -7.82 12.89 69.67
N GLY A 162 -8.08 12.22 68.54
CA GLY A 162 -7.06 11.64 67.67
C GLY A 162 -7.00 12.36 66.32
N TYR A 163 -5.84 12.31 65.67
CA TYR A 163 -5.65 12.86 64.33
C TYR A 163 -5.97 11.81 63.28
N TRP A 164 -6.62 12.20 62.21
CA TRP A 164 -7.14 11.26 61.22
C TRP A 164 -6.73 11.65 59.81
N SER A 165 -6.13 10.69 59.11
CA SER A 165 -5.96 10.75 57.66
C SER A 165 -7.10 9.95 57.01
N PRO A 166 -7.97 10.60 56.24
CA PRO A 166 -9.14 9.91 55.69
C PRO A 166 -8.78 8.96 54.54
N PRO A 167 -9.66 7.97 54.24
CA PRO A 167 -9.66 7.27 52.97
C PRO A 167 -9.65 8.23 51.77
N ALA A 168 -9.01 7.83 50.68
CA ALA A 168 -8.95 8.59 49.43
C ALA A 168 -10.35 8.89 48.86
N MET A 169 -11.32 8.00 49.11
CA MET A 169 -12.72 8.20 48.72
C MET A 169 -13.36 9.41 49.42
N VAL A 170 -13.03 9.69 50.69
CA VAL A 170 -13.49 10.91 51.37
C VAL A 170 -12.94 12.14 50.66
N GLY A 171 -11.66 12.12 50.27
CA GLY A 171 -11.06 13.18 49.46
C GLY A 171 -11.77 13.39 48.11
N GLN A 172 -12.24 12.30 47.49
CA GLN A 172 -13.05 12.38 46.28
C GLN A 172 -14.43 12.98 46.55
N TRP A 173 -15.12 12.62 47.64
CA TRP A 173 -16.40 13.23 47.99
C TRP A 173 -16.29 14.72 48.30
N LEU A 174 -15.20 15.15 48.95
CA LEU A 174 -14.89 16.57 49.13
C LEU A 174 -14.69 17.29 47.79
N HIS A 175 -14.03 16.65 46.83
CA HIS A 175 -13.90 17.16 45.46
C HIS A 175 -15.28 17.26 44.76
N ARG A 176 -16.11 16.22 44.83
CA ARG A 176 -17.49 16.21 44.28
C ARG A 176 -18.33 17.34 44.87
N GLN A 177 -18.24 17.54 46.19
CA GLN A 177 -18.91 18.64 46.91
C GLN A 177 -18.48 20.01 46.38
N ARG A 178 -17.19 20.18 46.11
CA ARG A 178 -16.64 21.43 45.56
C ARG A 178 -17.11 21.70 44.14
N VAL A 179 -17.21 20.67 43.30
CA VAL A 179 -17.75 20.76 41.93
C VAL A 179 -19.25 21.07 41.95
N ARG A 180 -20.01 20.48 42.89
CA ARG A 180 -21.42 20.82 43.09
C ARG A 180 -21.63 22.27 43.51
N ASP A 181 -20.79 22.77 44.40
CA ASP A 181 -20.85 24.16 44.90
C ASP A 181 -20.38 25.19 43.88
N TYR A 182 -19.76 24.77 42.78
CA TYR A 182 -19.22 25.66 41.78
C TYR A 182 -20.30 26.32 40.91
N HIS A 183 -20.09 27.61 40.67
CA HIS A 183 -20.92 28.42 39.79
C HIS A 183 -20.07 29.39 38.94
N PRO A 184 -20.29 29.54 37.62
CA PRO A 184 -19.43 30.37 36.75
C PRO A 184 -19.31 31.84 37.18
N THR A 185 -20.36 32.42 37.77
CA THR A 185 -20.35 33.82 38.19
C THR A 185 -19.91 34.04 39.65
N ARG A 186 -19.98 33.01 40.50
CA ARG A 186 -19.72 33.09 41.95
C ARG A 186 -18.48 32.31 42.40
N GLY A 187 -17.95 31.43 41.55
CA GLY A 187 -16.86 30.51 41.88
C GLY A 187 -17.31 29.36 42.78
N THR A 188 -16.35 28.81 43.52
CA THR A 188 -16.55 27.82 44.59
C THR A 188 -15.64 28.16 45.77
N TRP A 189 -15.83 27.48 46.90
CA TRP A 189 -15.03 27.67 48.10
C TRP A 189 -13.60 27.13 47.95
N TRP A 190 -12.68 27.68 48.75
CA TRP A 190 -11.27 27.24 48.84
C TRP A 190 -10.91 26.69 50.22
N ARG A 191 -11.73 26.95 51.25
CA ARG A 191 -11.64 26.32 52.55
C ARG A 191 -13.03 25.99 53.09
N ALA A 192 -13.22 24.76 53.57
CA ALA A 192 -14.46 24.31 54.18
C ALA A 192 -14.16 23.42 55.40
N ARG A 193 -14.99 23.55 56.43
CA ARG A 193 -14.98 22.69 57.61
C ARG A 193 -16.23 21.82 57.63
N PHE A 194 -16.04 20.53 57.80
CA PHE A 194 -17.12 19.56 57.91
C PHE A 194 -17.13 19.01 59.32
N GLU A 195 -18.28 19.08 59.98
CA GLU A 195 -18.51 18.46 61.27
C GLU A 195 -19.61 17.40 61.12
N VAL A 196 -19.28 16.16 61.47
CA VAL A 196 -20.21 15.04 61.43
C VAL A 196 -20.24 14.37 62.80
N ARG A 197 -21.43 14.01 63.27
CA ARG A 197 -21.62 13.28 64.53
C ARG A 197 -22.49 12.07 64.29
N GLN A 198 -22.28 11.00 65.05
CA GLN A 198 -23.18 9.85 64.96
C GLN A 198 -24.63 10.28 65.30
N GLY A 199 -25.56 9.99 64.39
CA GLY A 199 -26.98 10.31 64.58
C GLY A 199 -27.38 11.78 64.37
N ALA A 200 -26.49 12.65 63.86
CA ALA A 200 -26.83 14.03 63.51
C ALA A 200 -26.35 14.40 62.10
N LEU A 201 -27.06 15.35 61.46
CA LEU A 201 -26.72 15.84 60.12
C LEU A 201 -25.36 16.53 60.09
N ALA A 202 -24.66 16.38 58.96
CA ALA A 202 -23.40 17.07 58.74
C ALA A 202 -23.57 18.61 58.70
N THR A 203 -22.69 19.32 59.39
CA THR A 203 -22.60 20.80 59.32
C THR A 203 -21.41 21.20 58.46
N ILE A 204 -21.63 22.10 57.50
CA ILE A 204 -20.59 22.62 56.61
C ILE A 204 -20.40 24.12 56.86
N THR A 205 -19.17 24.53 57.14
CA THR A 205 -18.80 25.95 57.30
C THR A 205 -17.77 26.35 56.25
N TYR A 206 -18.10 27.33 55.41
CA TYR A 206 -17.17 27.88 54.42
C TYR A 206 -16.35 29.01 55.02
N VAL A 207 -15.04 28.97 54.78
CA VAL A 207 -14.07 29.89 55.39
C VAL A 207 -13.49 30.79 54.29
N VAL A 208 -13.55 32.11 54.48
CA VAL A 208 -13.27 33.11 53.43
C VAL A 208 -11.85 33.64 53.45
N GLU A 209 -11.08 33.32 54.49
CA GLU A 209 -9.70 33.71 54.66
C GLU A 209 -8.83 33.23 53.47
N PRO A 210 -7.88 34.06 52.99
CA PRO A 210 -7.00 33.69 51.89
C PRO A 210 -6.19 32.41 52.17
N LEU A 211 -5.90 31.67 51.10
CA LEU A 211 -4.88 30.62 51.16
C LEU A 211 -3.49 31.21 51.02
N GLU A 212 -2.53 30.65 51.74
CA GLU A 212 -1.11 30.95 51.56
C GLU A 212 -0.57 30.16 50.36
N LEU A 213 -0.52 30.80 49.20
CA LEU A 213 -0.02 30.23 47.94
C LEU A 213 1.38 30.77 47.64
N VAL A 214 2.39 30.20 48.29
CA VAL A 214 3.77 30.75 48.28
C VAL A 214 4.73 29.97 47.39
N THR A 215 4.43 28.72 47.04
CA THR A 215 5.31 27.89 46.20
C THR A 215 4.94 27.96 44.72
N ASP A 216 5.88 27.61 43.84
CA ASP A 216 5.61 27.47 42.40
C ASP A 216 4.48 26.47 42.12
N ALA A 217 4.42 25.38 42.88
CA ALA A 217 3.35 24.39 42.78
C ALA A 217 1.98 24.96 43.19
N ASP A 218 1.94 25.87 44.17
CA ASP A 218 0.70 26.55 44.55
C ASP A 218 0.25 27.56 43.49
N ALA A 219 1.20 28.24 42.85
CA ALA A 219 0.92 29.15 41.73
C ALA A 219 0.36 28.39 40.51
N GLU A 220 0.94 27.24 40.16
CA GLU A 220 0.43 26.37 39.10
C GLU A 220 -0.96 25.80 39.45
N ALA A 221 -1.20 25.43 40.71
CA ALA A 221 -2.51 24.99 41.16
C ALA A 221 -3.56 26.11 41.09
N ALA A 222 -3.19 27.36 41.35
CA ALA A 222 -4.07 28.52 41.16
C ALA A 222 -4.39 28.80 39.68
N ALA A 223 -3.41 28.65 38.78
CA ALA A 223 -3.66 28.75 37.34
C ALA A 223 -4.61 27.65 36.86
N ALA A 224 -4.39 26.41 37.30
CA ALA A 224 -5.28 25.29 37.00
C ALA A 224 -6.69 25.48 37.60
N GLU A 225 -6.82 26.04 38.81
CA GLU A 225 -8.10 26.38 39.43
C GLU A 225 -8.96 27.28 38.53
N LEU A 226 -8.41 28.41 38.04
CA LEU A 226 -9.16 29.35 37.21
C LEU A 226 -9.43 28.83 35.79
N ARG A 227 -8.71 27.77 35.38
CA ARG A 227 -8.92 27.10 34.10
C ARG A 227 -10.02 26.04 34.17
N VAL A 228 -10.00 25.20 35.20
CA VAL A 228 -10.97 24.10 35.40
C VAL A 228 -12.29 24.65 35.94
N LEU A 229 -12.21 25.58 36.90
CA LEU A 229 -13.36 26.21 37.58
C LEU A 229 -13.33 27.73 37.34
N PRO A 230 -13.50 28.18 36.08
CA PRO A 230 -13.39 29.58 35.72
C PRO A 230 -14.46 30.39 36.42
N ARG A 231 -14.13 31.60 36.89
CA ARG A 231 -15.08 32.42 37.64
C ARG A 231 -14.96 33.88 37.27
N SER A 232 -16.03 34.63 37.49
CA SER A 232 -16.06 36.05 37.14
C SER A 232 -14.93 36.81 37.84
N ALA A 233 -14.49 37.92 37.27
CA ALA A 233 -13.47 38.75 37.89
C ALA A 233 -13.90 39.21 39.31
N VAL A 234 -15.19 39.46 39.52
CA VAL A 234 -15.77 39.83 40.83
C VAL A 234 -15.66 38.68 41.84
N ALA A 235 -15.86 37.44 41.38
CA ALA A 235 -15.74 36.24 42.20
C ALA A 235 -14.30 35.72 42.33
N THR A 236 -13.31 36.41 41.74
CA THR A 236 -11.89 36.01 41.78
C THR A 236 -11.14 36.92 42.75
N PRO A 237 -10.76 36.44 43.95
CA PRO A 237 -9.95 37.22 44.87
C PRO A 237 -8.60 37.62 44.26
N GLY A 238 -8.12 38.82 44.59
CA GLY A 238 -6.85 39.33 44.05
C GLY A 238 -5.64 38.44 44.35
N TRP A 239 -5.62 37.77 45.52
CA TRP A 239 -4.57 36.82 45.88
C TRP A 239 -4.55 35.59 44.96
N LEU A 240 -5.73 35.08 44.58
CA LEU A 240 -5.86 33.93 43.70
C LEU A 240 -5.46 34.29 42.28
N LEU A 241 -5.89 35.46 41.80
CA LEU A 241 -5.51 35.97 40.49
C LEU A 241 -3.99 36.19 40.40
N ALA A 242 -3.38 36.80 41.42
CA ALA A 242 -1.94 37.03 41.45
C ALA A 242 -1.13 35.71 41.45
N ALA A 243 -1.59 34.69 42.18
CA ALA A 243 -0.99 33.37 42.16
C ALA A 243 -1.16 32.68 40.80
N ALA A 244 -2.34 32.77 40.19
CA ALA A 244 -2.63 32.18 38.88
C ALA A 244 -1.78 32.80 37.76
N VAL A 245 -1.65 34.14 37.72
CA VAL A 245 -0.79 34.83 36.73
C VAL A 245 0.67 34.36 36.85
N ARG A 246 1.18 34.21 38.08
CA ARG A 246 2.52 33.66 38.32
C ARG A 246 2.64 32.21 37.82
N GLY A 247 1.63 31.38 38.07
CA GLY A 247 1.59 29.99 37.61
C GLY A 247 1.58 29.88 36.09
N GLU A 248 0.83 30.74 35.40
CA GLU A 248 0.85 30.81 33.94
C GLU A 248 2.23 31.21 33.39
N GLN A 249 2.90 32.17 34.02
CA GLN A 249 4.24 32.60 33.65
C GLN A 249 5.28 31.47 33.84
N ILE A 250 5.22 30.75 34.97
CA ILE A 250 6.07 29.59 35.23
C ILE A 250 5.86 28.52 34.15
N ARG A 251 4.60 28.23 33.81
CA ARG A 251 4.27 27.24 32.78
C ARG A 251 4.74 27.67 31.39
N ALA A 252 4.53 28.93 31.02
CA ALA A 252 4.98 29.48 29.75
C ALA A 252 6.50 29.40 29.57
N ALA A 253 7.26 29.57 30.67
CA ALA A 253 8.71 29.44 30.66
C ALA A 253 9.21 27.99 30.44
N ARG A 254 8.40 26.97 30.75
CA ARG A 254 8.81 25.55 30.69
C ARG A 254 8.76 24.91 29.31
N GLN A 255 8.34 25.62 28.25
CA GLN A 255 8.22 25.13 26.87
C GLN A 255 7.80 23.65 26.78
N VAL A 256 6.54 23.35 27.08
CA VAL A 256 6.02 21.99 26.88
C VAL A 256 5.75 21.80 25.39
N GLU A 257 6.53 20.94 24.74
CA GLU A 257 6.23 20.51 23.37
C GLU A 257 4.84 19.85 23.36
N PRO A 258 3.97 20.20 22.40
CA PRO A 258 2.69 19.53 22.26
C PRO A 258 2.95 18.04 22.02
N GLU A 259 2.25 17.21 22.80
CA GLU A 259 2.29 15.75 22.63
C GLU A 259 1.91 15.40 21.18
N PRO A 260 2.61 14.45 20.53
CA PRO A 260 2.27 14.04 19.18
C PRO A 260 0.84 13.49 19.09
N ASP A 261 0.26 13.57 17.88
CA ASP A 261 -1.09 13.09 17.61
C ASP A 261 -1.22 11.59 17.95
N GLY A 262 -1.86 11.30 19.08
CA GLY A 262 -2.23 9.95 19.52
C GLY A 262 -3.58 9.49 18.94
N PRO A 263 -3.96 8.21 19.11
CA PRO A 263 -5.26 7.71 18.67
C PRO A 263 -6.41 8.51 19.31
N PRO A 264 -7.56 8.61 18.62
CA PRO A 264 -8.67 9.43 19.10
C PRO A 264 -9.28 8.81 20.38
N GLU A 265 -9.57 9.66 21.35
CA GLU A 265 -10.00 9.25 22.70
C GLU A 265 -11.52 9.17 22.83
N LEU A 266 -12.03 8.04 23.29
CA LEU A 266 -13.45 7.85 23.52
C LEU A 266 -13.93 8.62 24.77
N VAL A 267 -15.00 9.38 24.62
CA VAL A 267 -15.64 10.18 25.66
C VAL A 267 -16.77 9.39 26.29
N ARG A 268 -16.72 9.25 27.62
CA ARG A 268 -17.80 8.67 28.41
C ARG A 268 -18.97 9.66 28.53
N LEU A 269 -20.19 9.14 28.46
CA LEU A 269 -21.41 9.93 28.64
C LEU A 269 -21.59 10.35 30.10
N PHE A 270 -21.56 9.38 31.02
CA PHE A 270 -21.67 9.56 32.47
C PHE A 270 -20.37 9.15 33.17
N ASP A 271 -20.16 9.58 34.42
CA ASP A 271 -18.97 9.22 35.19
C ASP A 271 -19.09 7.86 35.90
N GLY A 272 -20.32 7.39 36.10
CA GLY A 272 -20.61 6.06 36.63
C GLY A 272 -22.10 5.80 36.75
N VAL A 273 -22.44 4.83 37.58
CA VAL A 273 -23.81 4.53 38.04
C VAL A 273 -23.82 4.47 39.56
N ASP A 274 -24.95 4.78 40.19
CA ASP A 274 -25.16 4.58 41.63
C ASP A 274 -25.60 3.14 41.97
N ASP A 275 -25.86 2.89 43.25
CA ASP A 275 -26.26 1.58 43.78
C ASP A 275 -27.63 1.13 43.21
N GLU A 276 -28.47 2.08 42.79
CA GLU A 276 -29.75 1.87 42.13
C GLU A 276 -29.64 1.69 40.61
N GLY A 277 -28.43 1.81 40.05
CA GLY A 277 -28.14 1.68 38.62
C GLY A 277 -28.46 2.93 37.79
N LEU A 278 -28.73 4.07 38.43
CA LEU A 278 -28.97 5.34 37.76
C LEU A 278 -27.63 6.01 37.39
N PRO A 279 -27.56 6.73 36.26
CA PRO A 279 -26.33 7.40 35.86
C PRO A 279 -25.91 8.51 36.83
N THR A 280 -24.60 8.61 37.09
CA THR A 280 -24.00 9.66 37.93
C THR A 280 -22.93 10.46 37.18
N TRP A 281 -22.82 11.75 37.51
CA TRP A 281 -21.76 12.63 37.03
C TRP A 281 -21.46 13.74 38.04
N TYR A 282 -20.18 14.13 38.11
CA TYR A 282 -19.70 15.19 38.99
C TYR A 282 -18.80 16.13 38.19
N ARG A 283 -19.43 17.02 37.41
CA ARG A 283 -18.75 17.86 36.42
C ARG A 283 -19.10 19.34 36.62
N PRO A 284 -18.17 20.27 36.40
CA PRO A 284 -18.47 21.70 36.52
C PRO A 284 -19.62 22.11 35.60
N VAL A 285 -20.61 22.81 36.15
CA VAL A 285 -21.72 23.35 35.36
C VAL A 285 -21.20 24.41 34.37
N LEU A 286 -21.73 24.41 33.15
CA LEU A 286 -21.40 25.39 32.14
C LEU A 286 -22.33 26.62 32.26
N GLY A 287 -21.77 27.81 32.03
CA GLY A 287 -22.58 29.01 31.82
C GLY A 287 -23.42 28.89 30.55
N GLU A 288 -24.51 29.63 30.44
CA GLU A 288 -25.44 29.53 29.30
C GLU A 288 -24.79 29.71 27.93
N LEU A 289 -23.99 30.77 27.74
CA LEU A 289 -23.32 31.02 26.46
C LEU A 289 -22.27 29.95 26.13
N GLU A 290 -21.56 29.46 27.15
CA GLU A 290 -20.60 28.38 26.95
C GLU A 290 -21.31 27.06 26.60
N ARG A 291 -22.43 26.76 27.26
CA ARG A 291 -23.26 25.58 26.97
C ARG A 291 -23.69 25.58 25.50
N GLU A 292 -24.16 26.72 24.99
CA GLU A 292 -24.55 26.85 23.58
C GLU A 292 -23.36 26.66 22.62
N ALA A 293 -22.21 27.25 22.93
CA ALA A 293 -21.01 27.10 22.12
C ALA A 293 -20.47 25.66 22.11
N VAL A 294 -20.51 24.98 23.26
CA VAL A 294 -20.14 23.57 23.39
C VAL A 294 -21.14 22.68 22.64
N LEU A 295 -22.45 22.95 22.74
CA LEU A 295 -23.47 22.22 21.97
C LEU A 295 -23.23 22.36 20.46
N ALA A 296 -23.03 23.57 19.97
CA ALA A 296 -22.76 23.82 18.56
C ALA A 296 -21.49 23.08 18.07
N TYR A 297 -20.45 23.03 18.91
CA TYR A 297 -19.25 22.25 18.62
C TYR A 297 -19.54 20.76 18.52
N LEU A 298 -20.21 20.19 19.53
CA LEU A 298 -20.49 18.75 19.61
C LEU A 298 -21.35 18.26 18.46
N GLU A 299 -22.32 19.07 18.01
CA GLU A 299 -23.24 18.72 16.93
C GLU A 299 -22.70 19.01 15.53
N GLY A 300 -21.87 20.04 15.38
CA GLY A 300 -21.27 20.39 14.10
C GLY A 300 -20.15 19.44 13.67
N ALA A 301 -19.61 18.64 14.61
CA ALA A 301 -18.51 17.73 14.33
C ALA A 301 -18.90 16.63 13.34
N PRO A 302 -17.98 16.16 12.47
CA PRO A 302 -18.23 15.05 11.57
C PRO A 302 -18.77 13.79 12.26
N LEU A 303 -19.78 13.17 11.65
CA LEU A 303 -20.36 11.90 12.10
C LEU A 303 -19.54 10.73 11.51
N VAL A 304 -19.07 9.85 12.38
CA VAL A 304 -18.19 8.72 12.02
C VAL A 304 -18.99 7.44 11.76
N LEU A 305 -19.95 7.17 12.64
CA LEU A 305 -20.84 6.02 12.54
C LEU A 305 -22.28 6.53 12.52
N PRO A 306 -22.89 6.69 11.33
CA PRO A 306 -24.31 6.98 11.23
C PRO A 306 -25.10 5.73 11.63
N ALA A 307 -25.56 5.67 12.87
CA ALA A 307 -26.55 4.69 13.29
C ALA A 307 -27.95 5.31 13.12
N ARG A 308 -28.87 4.55 12.51
CA ARG A 308 -30.28 4.96 12.43
C ARG A 308 -30.99 4.48 13.68
N GLY A 309 -31.70 5.37 14.36
CA GLY A 309 -32.57 5.05 15.49
C GLY A 309 -32.32 5.92 16.72
N THR A 310 -33.15 5.70 17.73
CA THR A 310 -33.04 6.32 19.04
C THR A 310 -32.98 5.22 20.12
N THR A 311 -32.38 5.55 21.25
CA THR A 311 -32.38 4.74 22.47
C THR A 311 -33.12 5.44 23.59
N ARG A 312 -33.46 4.68 24.64
CA ARG A 312 -34.07 5.20 25.85
C ARG A 312 -33.24 6.29 26.49
N ASP A 313 -33.91 7.36 26.91
CA ASP A 313 -33.36 8.37 27.80
C ASP A 313 -33.18 7.77 29.21
N ALA A 314 -31.93 7.71 29.67
CA ALA A 314 -31.54 7.20 30.97
C ALA A 314 -31.98 8.11 32.13
N LEU A 315 -32.30 9.37 31.85
CA LEU A 315 -32.84 10.34 32.81
C LEU A 315 -34.31 10.68 32.53
N GLY A 316 -34.91 10.03 31.53
CA GLY A 316 -36.28 10.21 31.09
C GLY A 316 -37.01 8.89 30.95
N THR A 317 -38.12 8.91 30.21
CA THR A 317 -38.93 7.70 29.93
C THR A 317 -39.11 7.42 28.44
N GLU A 318 -38.64 8.33 27.59
CA GLU A 318 -38.86 8.30 26.14
C GLU A 318 -37.64 7.75 25.39
N ASP A 319 -37.88 7.09 24.25
CA ASP A 319 -36.84 6.58 23.36
C ASP A 319 -36.46 7.66 22.32
N VAL A 320 -35.73 8.69 22.77
CA VAL A 320 -35.42 9.91 22.00
C VAL A 320 -33.92 10.18 21.84
N VAL A 321 -33.04 9.41 22.49
CA VAL A 321 -31.59 9.66 22.49
C VAL A 321 -30.99 9.20 21.16
N PRO A 322 -30.30 10.06 20.40
CA PRO A 322 -29.74 9.68 19.10
C PRO A 322 -28.58 8.68 19.23
N VAL A 323 -28.57 7.68 18.34
CA VAL A 323 -27.47 6.72 18.24
C VAL A 323 -26.48 7.17 17.16
N GLY A 324 -25.20 7.21 17.49
CA GLY A 324 -24.13 7.58 16.56
C GLY A 324 -22.93 8.16 17.29
N PHE A 325 -21.82 8.36 16.59
CA PHE A 325 -20.59 8.91 17.15
C PHE A 325 -20.04 10.04 16.30
N HIS A 326 -19.64 11.12 16.95
CA HIS A 326 -18.96 12.27 16.35
C HIS A 326 -17.48 12.28 16.71
N THR A 327 -16.68 12.98 15.90
CA THR A 327 -15.26 13.20 16.19
C THR A 327 -14.77 14.57 15.70
N ASP A 328 -13.84 15.17 16.41
CA ASP A 328 -13.01 16.30 15.95
C ASP A 328 -11.59 15.85 15.53
N GLY A 329 -11.36 14.54 15.47
CA GLY A 329 -10.06 13.94 15.19
C GLY A 329 -9.23 13.64 16.44
N ARG A 330 -9.51 14.28 17.59
CA ARG A 330 -8.84 14.02 18.88
C ARG A 330 -9.72 13.25 19.85
N PHE A 331 -11.00 13.60 19.93
CA PHE A 331 -12.00 12.95 20.77
C PHE A 331 -13.09 12.32 19.91
N VAL A 332 -13.63 11.20 20.39
CA VAL A 332 -14.81 10.53 19.85
C VAL A 332 -15.90 10.54 20.90
N TRP A 333 -17.07 11.08 20.60
CA TRP A 333 -18.18 11.10 21.56
C TRP A 333 -19.47 10.55 20.98
N PRO A 334 -20.29 9.85 21.79
CA PRO A 334 -21.66 9.51 21.41
C PRO A 334 -22.48 10.76 21.10
N SER A 335 -23.38 10.69 20.12
CA SER A 335 -24.37 11.74 19.81
C SER A 335 -25.24 12.07 21.03
N ALA A 336 -25.41 11.10 21.93
CA ALA A 336 -26.04 11.27 23.22
C ALA A 336 -25.43 12.40 24.06
N VAL A 337 -24.12 12.67 23.97
CA VAL A 337 -23.47 13.73 24.78
C VAL A 337 -24.09 15.10 24.51
N ALA A 338 -24.35 15.44 23.23
CA ALA A 338 -25.03 16.68 22.87
C ALA A 338 -26.49 16.68 23.33
N TYR A 339 -27.18 15.54 23.20
CA TYR A 339 -28.56 15.38 23.68
C TYR A 339 -28.68 15.65 25.18
N TYR A 340 -27.86 14.99 26.02
CA TYR A 340 -27.94 15.13 27.48
C TYR A 340 -27.49 16.51 27.96
N LEU A 341 -26.54 17.15 27.28
CA LEU A 341 -26.19 18.54 27.57
C LEU A 341 -27.37 19.49 27.29
N ARG A 342 -28.13 19.27 26.21
CA ARG A 342 -29.30 20.08 25.86
C ARG A 342 -30.50 19.80 26.77
N ALA A 343 -30.89 18.54 26.89
CA ALA A 343 -32.13 18.13 27.54
C ALA A 343 -32.03 18.15 29.07
N HIS A 344 -30.86 17.77 29.61
CA HIS A 344 -30.67 17.53 31.05
C HIS A 344 -29.57 18.40 31.66
N GLY A 345 -28.87 19.22 30.87
CA GLY A 345 -27.78 20.07 31.36
C GLY A 345 -26.53 19.29 31.81
N VAL A 346 -26.38 18.03 31.40
CA VAL A 346 -25.23 17.18 31.76
C VAL A 346 -23.98 17.68 31.04
N PRO A 347 -22.98 18.23 31.75
CA PRO A 347 -21.77 18.73 31.11
C PRO A 347 -20.96 17.57 30.48
N PRO A 348 -20.29 17.76 29.34
CA PRO A 348 -19.32 16.79 28.84
C PRO A 348 -18.14 16.62 29.80
N VAL A 349 -17.34 15.58 29.62
CA VAL A 349 -16.15 15.35 30.46
C VAL A 349 -15.21 16.57 30.44
N PRO A 350 -14.61 16.94 31.58
CA PRO A 350 -13.76 18.14 31.66
C PRO A 350 -12.67 18.23 30.59
N PRO A 351 -11.95 17.15 30.24
CA PRO A 351 -10.90 17.27 29.23
C PRO A 351 -11.42 17.60 27.83
N LEU A 352 -12.64 17.18 27.47
CA LEU A 352 -13.27 17.57 26.21
C LEU A 352 -13.65 19.06 26.24
N VAL A 353 -14.21 19.55 27.34
CA VAL A 353 -14.55 20.97 27.49
C VAL A 353 -13.31 21.86 27.42
N GLU A 354 -12.22 21.45 28.08
CA GLU A 354 -10.93 22.13 28.02
C GLU A 354 -10.36 22.18 26.60
N TRP A 355 -10.51 21.09 25.84
CA TRP A 355 -10.11 21.04 24.45
C TRP A 355 -10.96 21.95 23.55
N ILE A 356 -12.29 21.95 23.74
CA ILE A 356 -13.19 22.84 23.00
C ILE A 356 -12.85 24.31 23.28
N ARG A 357 -12.55 24.66 24.54
CA ARG A 357 -12.05 25.99 24.92
C ARG A 357 -10.74 26.31 24.21
N ALA A 358 -9.79 25.39 24.18
CA ALA A 358 -8.51 25.54 23.48
C ALA A 358 -8.70 25.86 21.99
N ALA A 359 -9.65 25.18 21.36
CA ALA A 359 -10.05 25.39 19.98
C ALA A 359 -10.92 26.65 19.77
N ARG A 360 -11.17 27.44 20.82
CA ARG A 360 -12.05 28.62 20.83
C ARG A 360 -13.45 28.30 20.31
N TYR A 361 -13.97 27.13 20.67
CA TYR A 361 -15.26 26.60 20.24
C TYR A 361 -15.40 26.44 18.71
N ARG A 362 -14.28 26.31 17.99
CA ARG A 362 -14.29 26.09 16.54
C ARG A 362 -13.82 24.69 16.20
N LEU A 363 -14.60 24.01 15.37
CA LEU A 363 -14.21 22.73 14.81
C LEU A 363 -12.96 22.87 13.93
N PRO A 364 -12.16 21.79 13.80
CA PRO A 364 -11.09 21.77 12.81
C PRO A 364 -11.67 21.95 11.40
N GLY A 365 -10.87 22.53 10.50
CA GLY A 365 -11.29 22.75 9.11
C GLY A 365 -11.57 21.46 8.32
N GLY A 366 -11.13 20.31 8.85
CA GLY A 366 -11.36 18.97 8.31
C GLY A 366 -10.72 17.92 9.20
N VAL A 367 -11.30 16.71 9.20
CA VAL A 367 -10.77 15.53 9.90
C VAL A 367 -10.34 14.52 8.83
N ALA A 368 -9.10 14.05 8.92
CA ALA A 368 -8.56 13.13 7.93
C ALA A 368 -9.34 11.81 7.93
N SER A 369 -9.51 11.20 6.75
CA SER A 369 -10.32 9.97 6.61
C SER A 369 -9.73 8.82 7.42
N VAL A 370 -8.40 8.77 7.57
CA VAL A 370 -7.72 7.78 8.42
C VAL A 370 -8.11 7.98 9.88
N THR A 371 -8.15 9.23 10.35
CA THR A 371 -8.59 9.57 11.70
C THR A 371 -10.07 9.26 11.92
N MET A 372 -10.92 9.47 10.90
CA MET A 372 -12.33 9.06 10.93
C MET A 372 -12.46 7.53 11.05
N ASP A 373 -11.70 6.76 10.27
CA ASP A 373 -11.71 5.30 10.32
C ASP A 373 -11.22 4.78 11.69
N ARG A 374 -10.19 5.42 12.28
CA ARG A 374 -9.75 5.15 13.67
C ARG A 374 -10.83 5.43 14.69
N ALA A 375 -11.48 6.58 14.58
CA ALA A 375 -12.58 6.95 15.46
C ALA A 375 -13.73 5.94 15.38
N ALA A 376 -14.00 5.41 14.17
CA ALA A 376 -15.02 4.38 13.96
C ALA A 376 -14.66 3.09 14.69
N ALA A 377 -13.40 2.64 14.54
CA ALA A 377 -12.91 1.44 15.23
C ALA A 377 -12.98 1.60 16.75
N SER A 378 -12.53 2.74 17.28
CA SER A 378 -12.63 3.06 18.71
C SER A 378 -14.07 3.06 19.23
N ALA A 379 -15.01 3.64 18.47
CA ALA A 379 -16.42 3.72 18.86
C ALA A 379 -17.10 2.34 18.97
N VAL A 380 -16.70 1.36 18.15
CA VAL A 380 -17.23 -0.02 18.23
C VAL A 380 -16.37 -0.96 19.09
N GLY A 381 -15.34 -0.45 19.77
CA GLY A 381 -14.44 -1.26 20.59
C GLY A 381 -13.54 -2.21 19.80
N ARG A 382 -13.32 -1.94 18.51
CA ARG A 382 -12.47 -2.73 17.61
C ARG A 382 -11.03 -2.21 17.66
N PRO A 383 -10.01 -3.08 17.76
CA PRO A 383 -8.63 -2.65 17.65
C PRO A 383 -8.35 -2.06 16.26
N TRP A 384 -7.59 -0.97 16.21
CA TRP A 384 -7.17 -0.35 14.95
C TRP A 384 -6.15 -1.23 14.22
N ASP A 385 -6.31 -1.34 12.89
CA ASP A 385 -5.39 -2.04 12.00
C ASP A 385 -4.88 -1.07 10.92
N GLU A 386 -3.58 -0.77 10.98
CA GLU A 386 -2.93 0.17 10.07
C GLU A 386 -2.91 -0.35 8.62
N SER A 387 -2.96 -1.68 8.42
CA SER A 387 -2.97 -2.28 7.07
C SER A 387 -4.21 -1.92 6.26
N GLU A 388 -5.31 -1.53 6.92
CA GLU A 388 -6.51 -1.06 6.25
C GLU A 388 -6.29 0.27 5.53
N VAL A 389 -5.45 1.14 6.09
CA VAL A 389 -5.06 2.41 5.46
C VAL A 389 -4.29 2.14 4.19
N GLU A 390 -3.31 1.23 4.24
CA GLU A 390 -2.53 0.82 3.07
C GLU A 390 -3.44 0.23 1.99
N ALA A 391 -4.35 -0.68 2.36
CA ALA A 391 -5.28 -1.28 1.41
C ALA A 391 -6.21 -0.23 0.75
N LYS A 392 -6.71 0.74 1.51
CA LYS A 392 -7.52 1.84 1.00
C LYS A 392 -6.72 2.76 0.09
N ALA A 393 -5.47 3.05 0.45
CA ALA A 393 -4.56 3.87 -0.33
C ALA A 393 -4.19 3.21 -1.67
N HIS A 394 -3.91 1.90 -1.68
CA HIS A 394 -3.64 1.14 -2.90
C HIS A 394 -4.84 1.13 -3.86
N ARG A 395 -6.07 0.98 -3.36
CA ARG A 395 -7.28 1.09 -4.20
C ARG A 395 -7.50 2.51 -4.73
N ALA A 396 -7.21 3.53 -3.92
CA ALA A 396 -7.45 4.92 -4.30
C ALA A 396 -6.59 5.41 -5.46
N VAL A 397 -5.47 4.75 -5.76
CA VAL A 397 -4.55 5.14 -6.84
C VAL A 397 -4.88 4.48 -8.18
N GLU A 398 -5.92 3.65 -8.26
CA GLU A 398 -6.40 3.07 -9.54
C GLU A 398 -6.63 4.13 -10.64
N PRO A 399 -7.25 5.30 -10.39
CA PRO A 399 -7.38 6.34 -11.41
C PRO A 399 -6.04 6.93 -11.86
N VAL A 400 -5.05 6.98 -10.97
CA VAL A 400 -3.70 7.45 -11.30
C VAL A 400 -3.03 6.45 -12.24
N GLN A 401 -3.14 5.15 -11.94
CA GLN A 401 -2.62 4.08 -12.82
C GLN A 401 -3.27 4.13 -14.20
N ALA A 402 -4.59 4.32 -14.27
CA ALA A 402 -5.30 4.47 -15.54
C ALA A 402 -4.75 5.64 -16.38
N VAL A 403 -4.49 6.79 -15.78
CA VAL A 403 -3.87 7.95 -16.48
C VAL A 403 -2.44 7.65 -16.91
N ILE A 404 -1.62 7.05 -16.04
CA ILE A 404 -0.24 6.67 -16.36
C ILE A 404 -0.21 5.77 -17.59
N THR A 405 -1.07 4.74 -17.63
CA THR A 405 -1.14 3.78 -18.72
C THR A 405 -1.71 4.39 -19.99
N ASP A 406 -2.84 5.11 -19.93
CA ASP A 406 -3.50 5.72 -21.10
C ASP A 406 -2.64 6.80 -21.75
N LYS A 407 -1.97 7.62 -20.93
CA LYS A 407 -1.15 8.74 -21.39
C LYS A 407 0.34 8.42 -21.53
N ARG A 408 0.75 7.19 -21.20
CA ARG A 408 2.16 6.72 -21.26
C ARG A 408 3.13 7.65 -20.53
N ILE A 409 2.77 7.99 -19.29
CA ILE A 409 3.56 8.88 -18.44
C ILE A 409 4.83 8.15 -18.00
N SER A 410 5.99 8.80 -18.16
CA SER A 410 7.29 8.29 -17.72
C SER A 410 7.32 8.14 -16.19
N PRO A 411 7.90 7.04 -15.67
CA PRO A 411 8.12 6.84 -14.22
C PRO A 411 9.00 7.92 -13.58
N ARG A 412 9.71 8.75 -14.36
CA ARG A 412 10.55 9.84 -13.87
C ARG A 412 9.73 11.00 -13.30
N TYR A 413 8.50 11.18 -13.74
CA TYR A 413 7.69 12.36 -13.43
C TYR A 413 6.58 12.13 -12.40
N TYR A 414 6.46 10.92 -11.86
CA TYR A 414 5.52 10.64 -10.78
C TYR A 414 6.11 9.70 -9.72
N SER A 415 5.60 9.82 -8.50
CA SER A 415 5.82 8.86 -7.44
C SER A 415 4.57 8.78 -6.55
N VAL A 416 4.27 7.56 -6.10
CA VAL A 416 3.08 7.26 -5.29
C VAL A 416 3.53 6.60 -4.00
N PHE A 417 3.19 7.22 -2.88
CA PHE A 417 3.59 6.87 -1.51
C PHE A 417 5.10 6.95 -1.21
N ALA A 418 5.88 7.57 -2.10
CA ALA A 418 7.30 7.86 -1.88
C ALA A 418 7.67 9.23 -2.46
N GLU A 419 8.75 9.85 -1.97
CA GLU A 419 9.31 11.04 -2.60
C GLU A 419 10.28 10.65 -3.72
N GLN A 420 10.24 11.39 -4.82
CA GLN A 420 11.14 11.25 -5.96
C GLN A 420 11.48 12.62 -6.52
N GLU A 421 12.76 12.90 -6.75
CA GLU A 421 13.21 14.18 -7.30
C GLU A 421 12.78 14.34 -8.77
N GLY A 422 12.32 15.55 -9.14
CA GLY A 422 11.84 15.87 -10.48
C GLY A 422 10.47 15.28 -10.81
N ALA A 423 9.65 14.95 -9.80
CA ALA A 423 8.39 14.24 -9.98
C ALA A 423 7.23 14.83 -9.18
N TRP A 424 6.00 14.63 -9.68
CA TRP A 424 4.78 14.76 -8.88
C TRP A 424 4.69 13.61 -7.89
N CYS A 425 4.78 13.92 -6.60
CA CYS A 425 4.77 12.94 -5.53
C CYS A 425 3.45 13.03 -4.75
N LEU A 426 2.71 11.92 -4.67
CA LEU A 426 1.68 11.71 -3.65
C LEU A 426 2.32 10.99 -2.47
N VAL A 427 2.37 11.63 -1.31
CA VAL A 427 2.98 11.06 -0.11
C VAL A 427 2.04 11.13 1.08
N ARG A 428 2.19 10.15 1.98
CA ARG A 428 1.50 10.16 3.26
C ARG A 428 2.23 11.12 4.21
N ASP A 429 1.46 12.00 4.85
CA ASP A 429 1.92 13.03 5.78
C ASP A 429 1.11 12.88 7.08
N GLY A 430 1.54 11.96 7.95
CA GLY A 430 0.75 11.51 9.11
C GLY A 430 -0.55 10.82 8.68
N ASP A 431 -1.69 11.35 9.11
CA ASP A 431 -3.01 10.88 8.72
C ASP A 431 -3.53 11.50 7.42
N ARG A 432 -2.81 12.49 6.88
CA ARG A 432 -3.17 13.22 5.66
C ARG A 432 -2.32 12.77 4.49
N TYR A 433 -2.66 13.28 3.32
CA TYR A 433 -1.93 13.04 2.09
C TYR A 433 -1.50 14.37 1.49
N ARG A 434 -0.29 14.42 0.95
CA ARG A 434 0.26 15.60 0.30
C ARG A 434 0.58 15.24 -1.15
N VAL A 435 0.15 16.09 -2.08
CA VAL A 435 0.56 16.02 -3.49
C VAL A 435 1.36 17.26 -3.81
N GLN A 436 2.56 17.09 -4.34
CA GLN A 436 3.48 18.19 -4.64
C GLN A 436 4.40 17.83 -5.80
N TRP A 437 4.96 18.84 -6.46
CA TRP A 437 6.14 18.66 -7.27
C TRP A 437 7.38 18.68 -6.37
N SER A 438 8.25 17.67 -6.45
CA SER A 438 9.28 17.42 -5.45
C SER A 438 10.28 18.57 -5.26
N SER A 439 10.58 19.34 -6.31
CA SER A 439 11.53 20.45 -6.26
C SER A 439 10.89 21.77 -5.80
N ASP A 440 9.58 21.80 -5.59
CA ASP A 440 8.83 22.98 -5.17
C ASP A 440 7.90 22.68 -4.00
N ARG A 441 8.38 22.94 -2.78
CA ARG A 441 7.58 22.79 -1.56
C ARG A 441 6.39 23.75 -1.48
N SER A 442 6.37 24.84 -2.25
CA SER A 442 5.24 25.78 -2.28
C SER A 442 4.04 25.23 -3.07
N SER A 443 4.28 24.26 -3.97
CA SER A 443 3.24 23.55 -4.72
C SER A 443 2.46 22.52 -3.90
N ALA A 444 2.83 22.31 -2.63
CA ALA A 444 2.27 21.26 -1.79
C ALA A 444 0.79 21.50 -1.45
N VAL A 445 -0.06 20.63 -1.97
CA VAL A 445 -1.48 20.59 -1.62
C VAL A 445 -1.73 19.41 -0.68
N ARG A 446 -2.41 19.66 0.44
CA ARG A 446 -2.77 18.64 1.44
C ARG A 446 -4.23 18.25 1.34
N PHE A 447 -4.49 16.96 1.54
CA PHE A 447 -5.81 16.34 1.46
C PHE A 447 -6.05 15.46 2.67
N ASP A 448 -7.30 15.50 3.16
CA ASP A 448 -7.79 14.64 4.24
C ASP A 448 -8.16 13.23 3.75
N ASP A 449 -8.38 13.05 2.44
CA ASP A 449 -8.76 11.77 1.81
C ASP A 449 -7.82 11.41 0.66
N VAL A 450 -7.29 10.19 0.69
CA VAL A 450 -6.39 9.65 -0.34
C VAL A 450 -7.04 9.64 -1.73
N ARG A 451 -8.36 9.46 -1.82
CA ARG A 451 -9.08 9.48 -3.11
C ARG A 451 -9.03 10.86 -3.76
N GLN A 452 -9.11 11.92 -2.95
CA GLN A 452 -8.99 13.28 -3.44
C GLN A 452 -7.55 13.60 -3.86
N ALA A 453 -6.58 13.17 -3.05
CA ALA A 453 -5.16 13.30 -3.40
C ALA A 453 -4.82 12.57 -4.72
N ALA A 454 -5.30 11.33 -4.87
CA ALA A 454 -5.10 10.53 -6.07
C ALA A 454 -5.78 11.15 -7.29
N ALA A 455 -7.02 11.65 -7.15
CA ALA A 455 -7.69 12.37 -8.23
C ALA A 455 -6.94 13.65 -8.64
N TYR A 456 -6.40 14.40 -7.67
CA TYR A 456 -5.58 15.58 -7.94
C TYR A 456 -4.29 15.22 -8.67
N LEU A 457 -3.57 14.18 -8.23
CA LEU A 457 -2.37 13.68 -8.92
C LEU A 457 -2.71 13.24 -10.35
N ALA A 458 -3.77 12.45 -10.54
CA ALA A 458 -4.22 12.01 -11.85
C ALA A 458 -4.53 13.20 -12.78
N GLY A 459 -5.13 14.28 -12.24
CA GLY A 459 -5.34 15.53 -12.95
C GLY A 459 -4.03 16.22 -13.36
N GLN A 460 -3.07 16.34 -12.43
CA GLN A 460 -1.76 16.94 -12.72
C GLN A 460 -1.00 16.17 -13.81
N LEU A 461 -1.00 14.84 -13.75
CA LEU A 461 -0.37 14.01 -14.78
C LEU A 461 -1.09 14.11 -16.13
N SER A 462 -2.43 14.19 -16.13
CA SER A 462 -3.21 14.33 -17.36
C SER A 462 -2.97 15.66 -18.06
N VAL A 463 -2.93 16.77 -17.32
CA VAL A 463 -2.74 18.11 -17.88
C VAL A 463 -1.35 18.28 -18.50
N ASN A 464 -0.33 17.68 -17.89
CA ASN A 464 1.07 17.79 -18.32
C ASN A 464 1.55 16.58 -19.13
N ALA A 465 0.63 15.74 -19.61
CA ALA A 465 0.96 14.48 -20.28
C ALA A 465 1.87 14.64 -21.50
N ALA A 466 1.78 15.77 -22.21
CA ALA A 466 2.62 16.06 -23.37
C ALA A 466 4.11 16.22 -23.00
N GLU A 467 4.41 16.73 -21.81
CA GLU A 467 5.78 16.93 -21.31
C GLU A 467 6.29 15.70 -20.55
N PHE A 468 5.39 14.94 -19.95
CA PHE A 468 5.73 13.79 -19.10
C PHE A 468 5.75 12.43 -19.81
N GLY A 469 5.65 12.41 -21.14
CA GLY A 469 5.69 11.17 -21.91
C GLY A 469 7.04 10.44 -21.80
N SER A 470 7.03 9.13 -22.00
CA SER A 470 8.26 8.33 -22.04
C SER A 470 9.17 8.66 -23.21
N GLU A 471 10.47 8.75 -22.93
CA GLU A 471 11.48 8.97 -23.96
C GLU A 471 11.78 7.67 -24.73
N PRO A 472 12.19 7.74 -26.01
CA PRO A 472 12.58 6.55 -26.77
C PRO A 472 13.75 5.83 -26.11
N GLY A 473 13.63 4.51 -25.93
CA GLY A 473 14.64 3.68 -25.26
C GLY A 473 14.51 3.63 -23.74
N GLU A 474 13.61 4.41 -23.15
CA GLU A 474 13.37 4.38 -21.70
C GLU A 474 12.85 3.01 -21.26
N GLN A 475 13.40 2.49 -20.16
CA GLN A 475 12.94 1.24 -19.55
C GLN A 475 11.61 1.46 -18.86
N ILE A 476 10.60 0.67 -19.25
CA ILE A 476 9.27 0.74 -18.66
C ILE A 476 9.10 -0.46 -17.73
N PRO A 477 8.91 -0.25 -16.42
CA PRO A 477 8.57 -1.33 -15.52
C PRO A 477 7.35 -2.10 -16.02
N VAL A 478 7.43 -3.43 -16.04
CA VAL A 478 6.38 -4.30 -16.60
C VAL A 478 4.99 -4.01 -16.01
N ARG A 479 4.92 -3.79 -14.70
CA ARG A 479 3.70 -3.37 -13.97
C ARG A 479 3.09 -2.03 -14.41
N GLN A 480 3.83 -1.22 -15.16
CA GLN A 480 3.41 0.07 -15.73
C GLN A 480 3.26 -0.01 -17.26
N SER A 481 3.68 -1.11 -17.88
CA SER A 481 3.42 -1.40 -19.27
C SER A 481 1.92 -1.65 -19.45
N PRO A 482 1.26 -1.06 -20.45
CA PRO A 482 -0.11 -1.39 -20.81
C PRO A 482 -0.30 -2.91 -20.88
N PRO A 483 -1.22 -3.52 -20.10
CA PRO A 483 -1.38 -4.97 -20.05
C PRO A 483 -2.02 -5.56 -21.32
N VAL A 484 -2.33 -4.75 -22.32
CA VAL A 484 -3.16 -5.15 -23.44
C VAL A 484 -2.28 -5.66 -24.59
N VAL A 485 -1.76 -6.88 -24.41
CA VAL A 485 -1.49 -7.73 -25.55
C VAL A 485 -2.80 -8.40 -25.93
N LEU A 486 -3.19 -8.30 -27.20
CA LEU A 486 -4.48 -8.78 -27.71
C LEU A 486 -4.38 -10.23 -28.22
N SER A 487 -5.53 -10.89 -28.36
CA SER A 487 -5.63 -12.30 -28.76
C SER A 487 -4.93 -13.24 -27.75
N ASP A 488 -4.44 -14.39 -28.20
CA ASP A 488 -3.76 -15.40 -27.38
C ASP A 488 -2.23 -15.20 -27.31
N ASP A 489 -1.76 -13.98 -27.60
CA ASP A 489 -0.35 -13.62 -27.55
C ASP A 489 0.24 -13.68 -26.13
N PRO A 490 1.56 -13.95 -26.01
CA PRO A 490 2.22 -13.88 -24.71
C PRO A 490 2.14 -12.47 -24.11
N PRO A 491 1.82 -12.36 -22.82
CA PRO A 491 1.73 -11.06 -22.16
C PRO A 491 3.14 -10.47 -21.95
N VAL A 492 3.24 -9.14 -21.79
CA VAL A 492 4.53 -8.41 -21.78
C VAL A 492 5.49 -8.88 -20.68
N GLU A 493 4.98 -9.45 -19.59
CA GLU A 493 5.72 -10.08 -18.49
C GLU A 493 6.55 -11.28 -18.94
N SER A 494 6.22 -11.88 -20.08
CA SER A 494 6.91 -13.06 -20.62
C SER A 494 8.25 -12.71 -21.29
N PHE A 495 8.54 -11.42 -21.49
CA PHE A 495 9.72 -10.94 -22.19
C PHE A 495 10.80 -10.45 -21.21
N ALA A 496 12.07 -10.56 -21.62
CA ALA A 496 13.22 -10.24 -20.78
C ALA A 496 13.44 -8.72 -20.61
N GLY A 497 12.88 -7.89 -21.49
CA GLY A 497 12.95 -6.45 -21.36
C GLY A 497 11.81 -5.74 -22.08
N VAL A 498 11.32 -4.65 -21.50
CA VAL A 498 10.28 -3.78 -22.08
C VAL A 498 10.77 -2.34 -22.07
N THR A 499 10.76 -1.69 -23.23
CA THR A 499 11.17 -0.29 -23.39
C THR A 499 10.19 0.49 -24.25
N SER A 500 10.12 1.80 -24.08
CA SER A 500 9.44 2.69 -25.03
C SER A 500 10.24 2.77 -26.32
N ALA A 501 9.58 2.74 -27.48
CA ALA A 501 10.25 2.87 -28.77
C ALA A 501 9.45 3.73 -29.74
N VAL A 502 10.17 4.47 -30.57
CA VAL A 502 9.62 5.14 -31.75
C VAL A 502 10.13 4.39 -32.96
N VAL A 503 9.22 3.91 -33.82
CA VAL A 503 9.55 3.19 -35.04
C VAL A 503 8.86 3.83 -36.24
N GLU A 504 9.53 3.85 -37.38
CA GLU A 504 8.99 4.44 -38.60
C GLU A 504 9.42 3.58 -39.79
N ASP A 505 8.51 3.39 -40.75
CA ASP A 505 8.73 2.67 -42.01
C ASP A 505 9.46 1.31 -41.86
N ILE A 506 9.06 0.55 -40.84
CA ILE A 506 9.67 -0.74 -40.51
C ILE A 506 8.80 -1.90 -41.01
N GLU A 507 9.45 -2.92 -41.55
CA GLU A 507 8.81 -4.21 -41.80
C GLU A 507 8.77 -5.07 -40.53
N VAL A 508 7.60 -5.60 -40.26
CA VAL A 508 7.34 -6.48 -39.13
C VAL A 508 6.58 -7.72 -39.61
N ASP A 509 6.71 -8.83 -38.90
CA ASP A 509 5.93 -10.03 -39.19
C ASP A 509 5.45 -10.73 -37.91
N ARG A 510 4.43 -11.58 -38.08
CA ARG A 510 3.72 -12.26 -36.99
C ARG A 510 3.29 -13.65 -37.42
N TYR A 511 3.35 -14.59 -36.48
CA TYR A 511 2.74 -15.92 -36.60
C TYR A 511 1.33 -15.89 -36.00
N GLY A 512 0.29 -15.90 -36.82
CA GLY A 512 -1.11 -15.87 -36.38
C GLY A 512 -2.00 -14.88 -37.13
N GLU A 513 -3.23 -14.76 -36.66
CA GLU A 513 -4.25 -13.89 -37.24
C GLU A 513 -4.03 -12.40 -36.87
N PRO A 514 -4.63 -11.45 -37.62
CA PRO A 514 -4.47 -10.01 -37.41
C PRO A 514 -5.31 -9.43 -36.26
N ASP A 515 -5.94 -10.27 -35.44
CA ASP A 515 -6.67 -9.89 -34.23
C ASP A 515 -5.75 -9.54 -33.05
N GLY A 516 -4.51 -10.04 -33.04
CA GLY A 516 -3.47 -9.65 -32.09
C GLY A 516 -2.80 -8.31 -32.40
N ASN A 517 -1.92 -7.87 -31.50
CA ASN A 517 -1.15 -6.62 -31.63
C ASN A 517 0.36 -6.78 -31.39
N LEU A 518 0.85 -8.00 -31.12
CA LEU A 518 2.28 -8.29 -31.02
C LEU A 518 2.87 -8.62 -32.40
N VAL A 519 3.92 -7.90 -32.79
CA VAL A 519 4.67 -8.13 -34.04
C VAL A 519 6.17 -8.20 -33.76
N PHE A 520 6.94 -8.87 -34.59
CA PHE A 520 8.41 -8.90 -34.50
C PHE A 520 9.04 -8.21 -35.69
N VAL A 521 10.26 -7.69 -35.54
CA VAL A 521 11.05 -7.21 -36.67
C VAL A 521 11.08 -8.31 -37.74
N ALA A 522 10.83 -7.94 -39.00
CA ALA A 522 10.72 -8.91 -40.09
C ALA A 522 11.96 -9.83 -40.18
N ASP A 523 11.72 -11.09 -40.54
CA ASP A 523 12.74 -12.14 -40.67
C ASP A 523 13.46 -12.53 -39.35
N THR A 524 12.97 -12.08 -38.19
CA THR A 524 13.45 -12.58 -36.89
C THR A 524 13.24 -14.10 -36.78
N PRO A 525 14.27 -14.93 -36.55
CA PRO A 525 14.10 -16.39 -36.40
C PRO A 525 13.09 -16.75 -35.30
N PHE A 526 12.27 -17.79 -35.51
CA PHE A 526 11.19 -18.15 -34.58
C PHE A 526 11.71 -18.40 -33.16
N GLU A 527 12.86 -19.06 -33.01
CA GLU A 527 13.49 -19.36 -31.74
C GLU A 527 13.93 -18.11 -30.98
N GLN A 528 14.19 -17.01 -31.69
CA GLN A 528 14.56 -15.73 -31.08
C GLN A 528 13.35 -14.92 -30.62
N ARG A 529 12.12 -15.31 -30.93
CA ARG A 529 10.93 -14.50 -30.61
C ARG A 529 10.41 -14.71 -29.18
N GLY A 530 10.81 -15.80 -28.51
CA GLY A 530 10.27 -16.12 -27.18
C GLY A 530 8.77 -16.51 -27.20
N LEU A 531 8.26 -16.95 -28.36
CA LEU A 531 6.87 -17.39 -28.53
C LEU A 531 6.70 -18.88 -28.16
N PRO A 532 5.51 -19.31 -27.71
CA PRO A 532 5.21 -20.72 -27.49
C PRO A 532 5.37 -21.56 -28.76
N ALA A 533 5.88 -22.79 -28.65
CA ALA A 533 6.19 -23.66 -29.81
C ALA A 533 5.02 -23.88 -30.79
N GLY A 534 3.77 -23.89 -30.29
CA GLY A 534 2.57 -24.03 -31.11
C GLY A 534 2.30 -22.85 -32.06
N PHE A 535 2.99 -21.72 -31.91
CA PHE A 535 2.86 -20.59 -32.83
C PHE A 535 3.56 -20.86 -34.18
N ALA A 536 4.56 -21.76 -34.22
CA ALA A 536 5.33 -22.03 -35.44
C ALA A 536 4.49 -22.62 -36.58
N SER A 537 3.35 -23.26 -36.27
CA SER A 537 2.43 -23.82 -37.27
C SER A 537 1.39 -22.81 -37.78
N ARG A 538 1.35 -21.60 -37.23
CA ARG A 538 0.43 -20.54 -37.63
C ARG A 538 0.89 -19.85 -38.92
N PRO A 539 -0.02 -19.24 -39.70
CA PRO A 539 0.37 -18.48 -40.87
C PRO A 539 1.32 -17.32 -40.49
N LEU A 540 2.43 -17.20 -41.22
CA LEU A 540 3.34 -16.07 -41.10
C LEU A 540 2.84 -14.94 -42.02
N ARG A 541 2.47 -13.81 -41.42
CA ARG A 541 2.02 -12.61 -42.14
C ARG A 541 3.03 -11.49 -41.96
N ARG A 542 3.26 -10.70 -43.00
CA ARG A 542 4.20 -9.58 -43.00
C ARG A 542 3.46 -8.27 -43.24
N TYR A 543 3.88 -7.24 -42.53
CA TYR A 543 3.31 -5.91 -42.59
C TYR A 543 4.41 -4.86 -42.70
N ARG A 544 4.09 -3.73 -43.32
CA ARG A 544 4.88 -2.51 -43.23
C ARG A 544 4.10 -1.49 -42.40
N LEU A 545 4.74 -0.97 -41.37
CA LEU A 545 4.21 0.16 -40.61
C LEU A 545 4.39 1.43 -41.46
N THR A 546 3.28 2.07 -41.80
CA THR A 546 3.23 3.26 -42.65
C THR A 546 2.54 4.42 -41.90
N GLY A 547 2.59 5.64 -42.43
CA GLY A 547 1.89 6.79 -41.83
C GLY A 547 2.66 7.56 -40.75
N GLY A 548 4.00 7.56 -40.81
CA GLY A 548 4.87 8.35 -39.94
C GLY A 548 5.42 7.58 -38.74
N ALA A 549 5.96 8.31 -37.76
CA ALA A 549 6.55 7.75 -36.54
C ALA A 549 5.50 7.15 -35.59
N TRP A 550 5.70 5.89 -35.20
CA TRP A 550 4.86 5.14 -34.28
C TRP A 550 5.50 5.07 -32.90
N GLN A 551 4.76 5.48 -31.87
CA GLN A 551 5.12 5.18 -30.49
C GLN A 551 4.57 3.81 -30.08
N VAL A 552 5.46 2.88 -29.75
CA VAL A 552 5.15 1.49 -29.41
C VAL A 552 5.92 1.04 -28.17
N LEU A 553 5.50 -0.07 -27.55
CA LEU A 553 6.34 -0.78 -26.58
C LEU A 553 7.22 -1.77 -27.34
N ALA A 554 8.53 -1.67 -27.16
CA ALA A 554 9.46 -2.68 -27.62
C ALA A 554 9.62 -3.76 -26.55
N VAL A 555 9.45 -5.02 -26.95
CA VAL A 555 9.73 -6.19 -26.11
C VAL A 555 10.98 -6.89 -26.63
N THR A 556 11.84 -7.34 -25.72
CA THR A 556 13.04 -8.11 -26.06
C THR A 556 12.94 -9.48 -25.43
N SER A 557 13.01 -10.54 -26.24
CA SER A 557 13.01 -11.91 -25.74
C SER A 557 14.34 -12.25 -25.02
N ALA A 558 14.35 -13.32 -24.21
CA ALA A 558 15.58 -13.81 -23.60
C ALA A 558 16.66 -14.25 -24.63
N SER A 559 16.25 -14.55 -25.87
CA SER A 559 17.13 -14.92 -26.98
C SER A 559 17.49 -13.74 -27.89
N GLY A 560 17.13 -12.51 -27.50
CA GLY A 560 17.53 -11.28 -28.17
C GLY A 560 16.64 -10.81 -29.32
N GLY A 561 15.54 -11.51 -29.61
CA GLY A 561 14.60 -11.08 -30.65
C GLY A 561 13.77 -9.88 -30.19
N ARG A 562 13.61 -8.91 -31.08
CA ARG A 562 12.91 -7.65 -30.81
C ARG A 562 11.50 -7.67 -31.41
N GLY A 563 10.51 -7.43 -30.55
CA GLY A 563 9.11 -7.28 -30.91
C GLY A 563 8.57 -5.90 -30.54
N TYR A 564 7.39 -5.60 -31.08
CA TYR A 564 6.63 -4.38 -30.80
C TYR A 564 5.18 -4.74 -30.47
N VAL A 565 4.65 -4.15 -29.41
CA VAL A 565 3.22 -4.19 -29.08
C VAL A 565 2.57 -2.93 -29.64
N LEU A 566 1.69 -3.11 -30.62
CA LEU A 566 1.00 -2.00 -31.29
C LEU A 566 -0.16 -1.48 -30.41
N PRO A 567 -0.54 -0.19 -30.54
CA PRO A 567 -1.58 0.41 -29.70
C PRO A 567 -2.97 -0.24 -29.83
N ARG A 568 -3.27 -0.88 -30.97
CA ARG A 568 -4.54 -1.58 -31.26
C ARG A 568 -4.27 -2.86 -32.06
N ALA A 569 -5.32 -3.66 -32.31
CA ALA A 569 -5.22 -4.86 -33.13
C ALA A 569 -4.72 -4.54 -34.55
N ILE A 570 -3.93 -5.44 -35.14
CA ILE A 570 -3.38 -5.27 -36.49
C ILE A 570 -4.50 -5.03 -37.52
N ILE A 571 -5.64 -5.72 -37.39
CA ILE A 571 -6.79 -5.56 -38.28
C ILE A 571 -7.36 -4.13 -38.29
N GLU A 572 -7.28 -3.41 -37.17
CA GLU A 572 -7.72 -2.01 -37.12
C GLU A 572 -6.76 -1.09 -37.86
N HIS A 573 -5.46 -1.33 -37.71
CA HIS A 573 -4.43 -0.56 -38.41
C HIS A 573 -4.38 -0.85 -39.92
N LEU A 574 -4.72 -2.08 -40.33
CA LEU A 574 -4.93 -2.43 -41.74
C LEU A 574 -6.13 -1.66 -42.32
N ARG A 575 -7.24 -1.58 -41.58
CA ARG A 575 -8.44 -0.83 -42.01
C ARG A 575 -8.20 0.68 -42.10
N SER A 576 -7.37 1.24 -41.19
CA SER A 576 -7.02 2.66 -41.21
C SER A 576 -5.92 3.01 -42.21
N GLY A 577 -5.32 2.02 -42.88
CA GLY A 577 -4.21 2.21 -43.82
C GLY A 577 -2.88 2.60 -43.14
N GLN A 578 -2.80 2.47 -41.81
CA GLN A 578 -1.58 2.71 -41.05
C GLN A 578 -0.64 1.50 -41.13
N LEU A 579 -1.18 0.28 -41.23
CA LEU A 579 -0.42 -0.91 -41.63
C LEU A 579 -0.80 -1.31 -43.06
N VAL A 580 0.17 -1.80 -43.82
CA VAL A 580 -0.07 -2.44 -45.12
C VAL A 580 0.46 -3.86 -45.06
N GLU A 581 -0.36 -4.85 -45.40
CA GLU A 581 0.08 -6.23 -45.54
C GLU A 581 0.99 -6.35 -46.78
N VAL A 582 2.20 -6.84 -46.58
CA VAL A 582 3.18 -7.04 -47.65
C VAL A 582 3.00 -8.46 -48.17
N THR A 583 2.20 -8.60 -49.24
CA THR A 583 2.11 -9.85 -49.99
C THR A 583 3.43 -10.03 -50.74
N ARG A 584 4.22 -11.07 -50.44
CA ARG A 584 5.45 -11.34 -51.21
C ARG A 584 5.07 -11.75 -52.64
N PRO A 585 5.52 -11.05 -53.69
CA PRO A 585 5.41 -11.51 -55.06
C PRO A 585 6.64 -12.38 -55.42
N ASP A 586 6.84 -13.51 -54.72
CA ASP A 586 8.07 -14.31 -54.88
C ASP A 586 7.86 -15.66 -55.61
N HIS A 587 6.63 -15.98 -56.00
CA HIS A 587 6.38 -17.21 -56.74
C HIS A 587 6.89 -17.08 -58.20
N PRO A 588 7.80 -17.96 -58.68
CA PRO A 588 8.41 -17.88 -60.03
C PRO A 588 7.48 -17.95 -61.25
N GLY A 589 6.17 -18.16 -61.03
CA GLY A 589 5.26 -18.74 -62.01
C GLY A 589 5.60 -20.20 -62.35
N LEU A 590 4.77 -20.83 -63.19
CA LEU A 590 5.10 -22.14 -63.76
C LEU A 590 6.01 -21.97 -64.99
N PRO A 591 6.96 -22.88 -65.24
CA PRO A 591 7.77 -22.87 -66.45
C PRO A 591 6.90 -23.15 -67.69
N PRO A 592 7.30 -22.69 -68.89
CA PRO A 592 6.55 -22.97 -70.12
C PRO A 592 6.48 -24.48 -70.40
N ILE A 593 5.37 -24.93 -71.01
CA ILE A 593 5.16 -26.35 -71.34
C ILE A 593 6.22 -26.81 -72.36
N THR A 594 7.02 -27.79 -71.96
CA THR A 594 8.06 -28.40 -72.80
C THR A 594 7.63 -29.75 -73.39
N ASP A 595 8.39 -30.27 -74.35
CA ASP A 595 8.10 -31.57 -74.96
C ASP A 595 8.29 -32.74 -73.99
N ALA A 596 9.20 -32.62 -73.03
CA ALA A 596 9.33 -33.56 -71.92
C ALA A 596 8.07 -33.58 -71.03
N MET A 597 7.50 -32.40 -70.76
CA MET A 597 6.24 -32.28 -70.02
C MET A 597 5.06 -32.85 -70.82
N ARG A 598 5.03 -32.67 -72.15
CA ARG A 598 4.03 -33.30 -73.03
C ARG A 598 4.15 -34.83 -73.05
N ALA A 599 5.37 -35.37 -73.06
CA ALA A 599 5.60 -36.80 -72.96
C ALA A 599 5.17 -37.37 -71.60
N GLU A 600 5.28 -36.61 -70.52
CA GLU A 600 4.73 -36.99 -69.20
C GLU A 600 3.21 -36.89 -69.15
N ALA A 601 2.62 -35.85 -69.72
CA ALA A 601 1.17 -35.72 -69.82
C ALA A 601 0.55 -36.92 -70.56
N ALA A 602 1.18 -37.37 -71.65
CA ALA A 602 0.75 -38.57 -72.37
C ALA A 602 0.85 -39.86 -71.52
N ARG A 603 1.75 -39.90 -70.54
CA ARG A 603 1.92 -41.01 -69.58
C ARG A 603 1.02 -40.91 -68.36
N ASN A 604 0.41 -39.75 -68.09
CA ASN A 604 -0.46 -39.51 -66.94
C ASN A 604 -1.83 -38.89 -67.31
N PRO A 605 -2.70 -39.58 -68.10
CA PRO A 605 -4.04 -39.08 -68.42
C PRO A 605 -4.90 -38.87 -67.17
N GLY A 606 -5.64 -37.76 -67.14
CA GLY A 606 -6.49 -37.33 -66.01
C GLY A 606 -5.74 -36.76 -64.79
N GLY A 607 -4.41 -36.80 -64.81
CA GLY A 607 -3.54 -36.41 -63.71
C GLY A 607 -3.09 -34.94 -63.69
N TRP A 608 -1.94 -34.70 -63.07
CA TRP A 608 -1.23 -33.43 -63.04
C TRP A 608 0.25 -33.66 -63.37
N VAL A 609 0.88 -32.71 -64.04
CA VAL A 609 2.34 -32.64 -64.21
C VAL A 609 2.87 -31.53 -63.32
N TYR A 610 3.56 -31.90 -62.24
CA TYR A 610 4.15 -30.96 -61.29
C TYR A 610 5.53 -30.47 -61.74
N CYS A 611 5.82 -29.21 -61.47
CA CYS A 611 7.06 -28.53 -61.81
C CYS A 611 7.84 -28.22 -60.53
N ALA A 612 9.08 -28.70 -60.43
CA ALA A 612 10.03 -28.28 -59.42
C ALA A 612 10.73 -26.97 -59.83
N ASP A 613 11.21 -26.22 -58.84
CA ASP A 613 12.11 -25.11 -59.08
C ASP A 613 13.41 -25.61 -59.77
N PRO A 614 13.87 -24.96 -60.86
CA PRO A 614 15.04 -25.40 -61.61
C PRO A 614 16.33 -25.39 -60.81
N ASP A 615 16.39 -24.66 -59.69
CA ASP A 615 17.57 -24.65 -58.81
C ASP A 615 17.66 -25.91 -57.94
N ALA A 616 16.68 -26.83 -58.02
CA ALA A 616 16.68 -28.09 -57.27
C ALA A 616 17.52 -29.17 -57.97
N ASP A 617 18.57 -29.64 -57.31
CA ASP A 617 19.39 -30.76 -57.79
C ASP A 617 18.77 -32.11 -57.36
N PRO A 618 18.27 -32.93 -58.31
CA PRO A 618 17.67 -34.23 -58.01
C PRO A 618 18.64 -35.25 -57.38
N ARG A 619 19.95 -35.01 -57.45
CA ARG A 619 20.96 -35.88 -56.82
C ARG A 619 21.05 -35.62 -55.31
N VAL A 620 20.52 -34.50 -54.83
CA VAL A 620 20.62 -34.04 -53.44
C VAL A 620 19.26 -34.00 -52.76
N ILE A 621 18.24 -33.50 -53.47
CA ILE A 621 16.85 -33.46 -53.02
C ILE A 621 16.15 -34.72 -53.53
N GLU A 622 15.86 -35.63 -52.61
CA GLU A 622 15.14 -36.86 -52.92
C GLU A 622 13.62 -36.59 -52.97
N GLY A 623 12.97 -36.96 -54.07
CA GLY A 623 11.54 -36.73 -54.27
C GLY A 623 11.21 -35.27 -54.59
N MET A 624 9.99 -34.85 -54.23
CA MET A 624 9.41 -33.54 -54.54
C MET A 624 8.84 -32.91 -53.26
N PRO A 625 9.68 -32.44 -52.33
CA PRO A 625 9.19 -31.81 -51.11
C PRO A 625 8.43 -30.53 -51.45
N LEU A 626 7.32 -30.28 -50.73
CA LEU A 626 6.42 -29.15 -50.97
C LEU A 626 7.13 -27.80 -51.12
N PRO A 627 8.17 -27.45 -50.33
CA PRO A 627 8.87 -26.17 -50.48
C PRO A 627 9.58 -25.94 -51.83
N VAL A 628 9.83 -27.00 -52.60
CA VAL A 628 10.58 -26.97 -53.87
C VAL A 628 9.65 -26.89 -55.08
N LEU A 629 8.38 -27.28 -54.94
CA LEU A 629 7.42 -27.31 -56.02
C LEU A 629 6.95 -25.90 -56.38
N LEU A 630 6.92 -25.57 -57.67
CA LEU A 630 6.29 -24.36 -58.23
C LEU A 630 4.77 -24.56 -58.39
N GLY A 631 4.30 -25.80 -58.46
CA GLY A 631 2.91 -26.12 -58.76
C GLY A 631 2.81 -27.06 -59.97
N GLY A 632 1.71 -27.04 -60.70
CA GLY A 632 1.51 -27.99 -61.80
C GLY A 632 0.48 -27.60 -62.86
N TYR A 633 0.53 -28.35 -63.96
CA TYR A 633 -0.41 -28.25 -65.09
C TYR A 633 -1.35 -29.46 -65.11
N LYS A 634 -2.65 -29.20 -65.29
CA LYS A 634 -3.67 -30.26 -65.34
C LYS A 634 -3.64 -30.99 -66.68
N VAL A 635 -3.77 -32.32 -66.64
CA VAL A 635 -3.81 -33.20 -67.82
C VAL A 635 -5.23 -33.75 -68.00
N GLY A 636 -5.75 -33.67 -69.22
CA GLY A 636 -7.04 -34.24 -69.61
C GLY A 636 -6.98 -35.75 -69.79
N GLU A 637 -8.16 -36.38 -69.94
CA GLU A 637 -8.27 -37.82 -70.23
C GLU A 637 -7.64 -38.23 -71.57
N ASP A 638 -7.45 -37.28 -72.49
CA ASP A 638 -6.79 -37.47 -73.77
C ASP A 638 -5.25 -37.41 -73.70
N GLY A 639 -4.68 -37.24 -72.51
CA GLY A 639 -3.24 -37.13 -72.28
C GLY A 639 -2.65 -35.78 -72.71
N ARG A 640 -3.47 -34.76 -72.97
CA ARG A 640 -3.02 -33.38 -73.29
C ARG A 640 -3.31 -32.43 -72.14
N PHE A 641 -2.59 -31.30 -72.09
CA PHE A 641 -2.81 -30.26 -71.08
C PHE A 641 -4.14 -29.53 -71.30
N THR A 642 -4.92 -29.31 -70.24
CA THR A 642 -6.24 -28.66 -70.33
C THR A 642 -6.17 -27.14 -70.34
N GLY A 643 -5.03 -26.57 -69.96
CA GLY A 643 -4.84 -25.13 -69.73
C GLY A 643 -5.05 -24.71 -68.27
N GLU A 644 -5.57 -25.58 -67.40
CA GLU A 644 -5.71 -25.32 -65.97
C GLU A 644 -4.36 -25.48 -65.24
N THR A 645 -4.06 -24.53 -64.35
CA THR A 645 -2.80 -24.45 -63.60
C THR A 645 -3.06 -24.31 -62.10
N HIS A 646 -2.14 -24.85 -61.31
CA HIS A 646 -2.11 -24.68 -59.87
C HIS A 646 -0.72 -24.15 -59.47
N LEU A 647 -0.67 -23.05 -58.72
CA LEU A 647 0.57 -22.53 -58.11
C LEU A 647 0.66 -23.02 -56.67
N ASN A 648 1.85 -23.46 -56.27
CA ASN A 648 2.06 -23.95 -54.92
C ASN A 648 2.37 -22.81 -53.95
N GLU A 649 1.41 -22.47 -53.10
CA GLU A 649 1.54 -21.41 -52.09
C GLU A 649 2.60 -21.71 -51.02
N HIS A 650 3.03 -22.97 -50.90
CA HIS A 650 4.09 -23.40 -49.98
C HIS A 650 5.49 -23.37 -50.59
N HIS A 651 5.65 -22.91 -51.84
CA HIS A 651 6.95 -22.72 -52.47
C HIS A 651 7.83 -21.77 -51.65
N ARG A 652 9.10 -22.11 -51.49
CA ARG A 652 10.11 -21.24 -50.89
C ARG A 652 11.10 -20.82 -51.97
N PRO A 653 11.50 -19.54 -52.05
CA PRO A 653 12.50 -19.10 -53.01
C PRO A 653 13.82 -19.87 -52.87
N SER A 654 14.41 -20.23 -54.02
CA SER A 654 15.67 -20.96 -54.11
C SER A 654 16.83 -20.23 -53.43
N PRO A 655 17.94 -20.93 -53.10
CA PRO A 655 19.12 -20.31 -52.53
C PRO A 655 19.63 -19.11 -53.35
N ARG A 656 19.66 -19.27 -54.68
CA ARG A 656 20.07 -18.23 -55.62
C ARG A 656 19.14 -17.02 -55.61
N ARG A 657 17.81 -17.24 -55.61
CA ARG A 657 16.82 -16.15 -55.50
C ARG A 657 16.88 -15.40 -54.17
N ARG A 658 17.37 -16.05 -53.11
CA ARG A 658 17.64 -15.45 -51.81
C ARG A 658 18.97 -14.68 -51.74
N GLY A 659 19.74 -14.66 -52.82
CA GLY A 659 21.04 -13.98 -52.89
C GLY A 659 22.17 -14.74 -52.17
N TYR A 660 22.02 -16.04 -51.92
CA TYR A 660 23.13 -16.86 -51.41
C TYR A 660 24.19 -17.08 -52.50
N PRO A 661 25.48 -17.21 -52.12
CA PRO A 661 26.56 -17.45 -53.08
C PRO A 661 26.37 -18.78 -53.83
N GLU A 662 26.87 -18.83 -55.06
CA GLU A 662 26.88 -20.07 -55.84
C GLU A 662 27.76 -21.12 -55.14
N PRO A 663 27.23 -22.33 -54.88
CA PRO A 663 27.93 -23.32 -54.06
C PRO A 663 29.14 -23.89 -54.81
N GLN A 664 30.33 -23.78 -54.20
CA GLN A 664 31.57 -24.35 -54.71
C GLN A 664 31.82 -25.76 -54.17
N THR A 665 31.16 -26.14 -53.08
CA THR A 665 31.29 -27.46 -52.47
C THR A 665 29.94 -28.12 -52.24
N PHE A 666 29.96 -29.45 -52.09
CA PHE A 666 28.77 -30.22 -51.75
C PHE A 666 28.14 -29.75 -50.42
N PHE A 667 28.95 -29.37 -49.43
CA PHE A 667 28.44 -28.81 -48.18
C PHE A 667 27.71 -27.49 -48.39
N GLU A 668 28.26 -26.58 -49.19
CA GLU A 668 27.62 -25.29 -49.50
C GLU A 668 26.29 -25.48 -50.23
N LEU A 669 26.19 -26.45 -51.13
CA LEU A 669 24.94 -26.79 -51.82
C LEU A 669 23.86 -27.23 -50.82
N VAL A 670 24.20 -28.13 -49.90
CA VAL A 670 23.26 -28.60 -48.85
C VAL A 670 22.94 -27.48 -47.86
N LEU A 671 23.92 -26.64 -47.49
CA LEU A 671 23.72 -25.47 -46.64
C LEU A 671 22.74 -24.49 -47.27
N GLY A 672 22.90 -24.20 -48.56
CA GLY A 672 21.99 -23.36 -49.32
C GLY A 672 20.56 -23.90 -49.29
N TYR A 673 20.38 -25.19 -49.58
CA TYR A 673 19.06 -25.81 -49.53
C TYR A 673 18.44 -25.84 -48.12
N ALA A 674 19.25 -26.08 -47.08
CA ALA A 674 18.77 -26.03 -45.70
C ALA A 674 18.35 -24.61 -45.28
N ALA A 675 19.15 -23.60 -45.65
CA ALA A 675 18.84 -22.18 -45.42
C ALA A 675 17.61 -21.71 -46.22
N ALA A 676 17.40 -22.23 -47.43
CA ALA A 676 16.19 -22.01 -48.22
C ALA A 676 14.95 -22.76 -47.67
N GLY A 677 15.14 -23.69 -46.73
CA GLY A 677 14.08 -24.55 -46.19
C GLY A 677 13.62 -25.63 -47.16
N TRP A 678 14.44 -25.97 -48.15
CA TRP A 678 14.21 -27.05 -49.12
C TRP A 678 14.67 -28.41 -48.58
N LEU A 679 15.65 -28.40 -47.67
CA LEU A 679 16.09 -29.57 -46.92
C LEU A 679 16.03 -29.29 -45.41
N PRO A 680 15.78 -30.32 -44.58
CA PRO A 680 15.84 -30.16 -43.13
C PRO A 680 17.30 -29.94 -42.67
N HIS A 681 17.48 -29.10 -41.65
CA HIS A 681 18.81 -28.81 -41.07
C HIS A 681 19.54 -30.06 -40.57
N ALA A 682 18.81 -31.12 -40.21
CA ALA A 682 19.38 -32.42 -39.83
C ALA A 682 20.21 -33.10 -40.94
N ARG A 683 20.16 -32.61 -42.20
CA ARG A 683 21.01 -33.09 -43.30
C ARG A 683 22.43 -32.50 -43.25
N LEU A 684 22.62 -31.37 -42.56
CA LEU A 684 23.91 -30.68 -42.50
C LEU A 684 25.01 -31.51 -41.84
N PRO A 685 24.78 -32.21 -40.70
CA PRO A 685 25.77 -33.10 -40.13
C PRO A 685 26.28 -34.18 -41.09
N HIS A 686 25.38 -34.82 -41.86
CA HIS A 686 25.78 -35.85 -42.83
C HIS A 686 26.50 -35.25 -44.05
N ALA A 687 26.09 -34.08 -44.52
CA ALA A 687 26.80 -33.37 -45.58
C ALA A 687 28.19 -32.92 -45.12
N PHE A 688 28.32 -32.50 -43.86
CA PHE A 688 29.59 -32.13 -43.24
C PHE A 688 30.55 -33.32 -43.24
N LEU A 689 30.11 -34.48 -42.74
CA LEU A 689 30.93 -35.70 -42.69
C LEU A 689 31.37 -36.22 -44.07
N ARG A 690 30.70 -35.82 -45.15
CA ARG A 690 31.02 -36.23 -46.52
C ARG A 690 31.80 -35.18 -47.31
N SER A 691 32.17 -34.07 -46.68
CA SER A 691 32.84 -32.95 -47.32
C SER A 691 34.18 -32.68 -46.66
N SER A 692 35.09 -32.07 -47.41
CA SER A 692 36.36 -31.60 -46.89
C SER A 692 36.27 -30.10 -46.61
N PHE A 693 36.98 -29.64 -45.58
CA PHE A 693 37.01 -28.25 -45.16
C PHE A 693 38.44 -27.73 -45.08
N ILE A 694 38.57 -26.41 -45.19
CA ILE A 694 39.80 -25.69 -44.96
C ILE A 694 39.83 -25.27 -43.49
N VAL A 695 40.94 -25.54 -42.81
CA VAL A 695 41.14 -25.19 -41.40
C VAL A 695 42.45 -24.44 -41.21
N GLU A 696 42.48 -23.56 -40.23
CA GLU A 696 43.70 -22.88 -39.79
C GLU A 696 44.33 -23.70 -38.65
N PRO A 697 45.50 -24.34 -38.86
CA PRO A 697 46.22 -24.98 -37.78
C PRO A 697 46.87 -23.94 -36.85
N ASP A 698 47.09 -24.31 -35.59
CA ASP A 698 47.88 -23.51 -34.66
C ASP A 698 49.39 -23.52 -35.01
N SER A 699 50.18 -22.79 -34.23
CA SER A 699 51.64 -22.68 -34.43
C SER A 699 52.39 -24.03 -34.35
N THR A 700 51.76 -25.07 -33.81
CA THR A 700 52.32 -26.43 -33.69
C THR A 700 51.81 -27.39 -34.77
N GLY A 701 50.87 -26.95 -35.63
CA GLY A 701 50.26 -27.77 -36.68
C GLY A 701 49.00 -28.52 -36.25
N ASN A 702 48.48 -28.29 -35.04
CA ASN A 702 47.26 -28.90 -34.52
C ASN A 702 46.02 -28.05 -34.83
N LEU A 703 44.81 -28.63 -34.68
CA LEU A 703 43.56 -27.88 -34.88
C LEU A 703 43.40 -26.78 -33.83
N ARG A 704 43.13 -25.55 -34.28
CA ARG A 704 42.90 -24.40 -33.40
C ARG A 704 41.49 -24.42 -32.80
N ILE A 705 41.37 -24.80 -31.53
CA ILE A 705 40.09 -24.83 -30.79
C ILE A 705 39.96 -23.55 -29.96
N GLY A 706 38.92 -22.76 -30.22
CA GLY A 706 38.56 -21.57 -29.44
C GLY A 706 37.62 -21.89 -28.28
N VAL A 707 37.50 -20.97 -27.32
CA VAL A 707 36.51 -21.01 -26.23
C VAL A 707 35.77 -19.68 -26.22
N ASP A 708 34.43 -19.71 -26.28
CA ASP A 708 33.63 -18.48 -26.21
C ASP A 708 33.45 -17.98 -24.76
N ALA A 709 32.83 -16.81 -24.59
CA ALA A 709 32.61 -16.18 -23.28
C ALA A 709 31.77 -17.05 -22.30
N ASN A 710 31.05 -18.05 -22.82
CA ASN A 710 30.23 -18.98 -22.03
C ASN A 710 30.96 -20.29 -21.73
N GLY A 711 32.24 -20.41 -22.08
CA GLY A 711 33.04 -21.62 -21.89
C GLY A 711 32.83 -22.70 -22.96
N THR A 712 32.11 -22.41 -24.05
CA THR A 712 31.85 -23.38 -25.11
C THR A 712 33.06 -23.50 -26.02
N ARG A 713 33.56 -24.73 -26.22
CA ARG A 713 34.66 -25.02 -27.13
C ARG A 713 34.16 -25.05 -28.58
N PHE A 714 34.85 -24.36 -29.49
CA PHE A 714 34.48 -24.32 -30.91
C PHE A 714 35.67 -24.46 -31.85
N LEU A 715 35.41 -24.96 -33.06
CA LEU A 715 36.35 -25.08 -34.16
C LEU A 715 35.82 -24.30 -35.37
N ALA A 716 36.59 -23.34 -35.87
CA ALA A 716 36.29 -22.61 -37.10
C ALA A 716 36.77 -23.40 -38.32
N VAL A 717 35.91 -23.60 -39.30
CA VAL A 717 36.23 -24.28 -40.56
C VAL A 717 35.64 -23.50 -41.74
N TYR A 718 36.26 -23.60 -42.90
CA TYR A 718 35.84 -22.88 -44.10
C TYR A 718 35.51 -23.86 -45.23
N SER A 719 34.35 -23.71 -45.85
CA SER A 719 33.87 -24.66 -46.87
C SER A 719 34.54 -24.46 -48.23
N SER A 720 35.05 -23.27 -48.54
CA SER A 720 35.78 -22.98 -49.78
C SER A 720 36.80 -21.85 -49.58
N PRO A 721 37.79 -21.68 -50.47
CA PRO A 721 38.84 -20.65 -50.33
C PRO A 721 38.29 -19.22 -50.20
N GLY A 722 37.14 -18.93 -50.82
CA GLY A 722 36.49 -17.62 -50.75
C GLY A 722 35.98 -17.25 -49.35
N HIS A 723 35.81 -18.23 -48.46
CA HIS A 723 35.40 -18.00 -47.07
C HIS A 723 36.58 -17.88 -46.10
N VAL A 724 37.81 -18.12 -46.55
CA VAL A 724 39.02 -17.98 -45.71
C VAL A 724 39.32 -16.48 -45.53
N PRO A 725 39.42 -15.96 -44.28
CA PRO A 725 39.74 -14.56 -44.04
C PRO A 725 41.11 -14.18 -44.60
N GLN A 726 41.23 -12.95 -45.13
CA GLN A 726 42.45 -12.45 -45.79
C GLN A 726 43.70 -12.42 -44.87
N GLY A 727 43.54 -12.51 -43.55
CA GLY A 727 44.64 -12.52 -42.58
C GLY A 727 45.20 -13.92 -42.26
N VAL A 728 44.61 -15.00 -42.78
CA VAL A 728 45.05 -16.38 -42.49
C VAL A 728 46.20 -16.78 -43.42
N LEU A 729 47.42 -16.87 -42.88
CA LEU A 729 48.64 -17.13 -43.66
C LEU A 729 48.90 -18.61 -43.96
N ARG A 730 48.36 -19.53 -43.15
CA ARG A 730 48.56 -20.97 -43.30
C ARG A 730 47.24 -21.70 -43.13
N VAL A 731 46.86 -22.50 -44.12
CA VAL A 731 45.69 -23.35 -44.09
C VAL A 731 46.04 -24.78 -44.46
N THR A 732 45.26 -25.73 -43.95
CA THR A 732 45.30 -27.14 -44.35
C THR A 732 43.90 -27.62 -44.71
N GLN A 733 43.82 -28.68 -45.50
CA GLN A 733 42.56 -29.35 -45.81
C GLN A 733 42.36 -30.53 -44.85
N ALA A 734 41.15 -30.68 -44.33
CA ALA A 734 40.79 -31.79 -43.45
C ALA A 734 39.40 -32.33 -43.82
N GLU A 735 39.24 -33.65 -43.74
CA GLU A 735 37.95 -34.29 -43.97
C GLU A 735 36.99 -34.02 -42.81
N GLY A 736 35.72 -33.75 -43.11
CA GLY A 736 34.71 -33.47 -42.07
C GLY A 736 34.58 -34.58 -41.03
N GLN A 737 34.84 -35.84 -41.39
CA GLN A 737 34.93 -36.96 -40.43
C GLN A 737 36.02 -36.76 -39.37
N ALA A 738 37.19 -36.25 -39.76
CA ALA A 738 38.30 -35.99 -38.84
C ALA A 738 38.03 -34.75 -37.95
N LEU A 739 37.13 -33.87 -38.36
CA LEU A 739 36.76 -32.65 -37.63
C LEU A 739 35.56 -32.85 -36.69
N ALA A 740 34.84 -33.97 -36.82
CA ALA A 740 33.65 -34.31 -36.04
C ALA A 740 34.01 -34.82 -34.63
N MET A 741 34.32 -33.89 -33.73
CA MET A 741 34.69 -34.21 -32.33
C MET A 741 33.53 -33.91 -31.37
N SER A 742 33.13 -34.90 -30.56
CA SER A 742 32.12 -34.70 -29.50
C SER A 742 32.58 -33.63 -28.51
N GLY A 743 31.63 -32.82 -28.03
CA GLY A 743 31.90 -31.72 -27.12
C GLY A 743 32.56 -30.47 -27.75
N ILE A 744 32.80 -30.44 -29.07
CA ILE A 744 33.30 -29.26 -29.79
C ILE A 744 32.27 -28.80 -30.81
N THR A 745 31.87 -27.52 -30.76
CA THR A 745 30.97 -26.94 -31.77
C THR A 745 31.75 -26.53 -33.02
N VAL A 746 31.39 -27.05 -34.18
CA VAL A 746 32.00 -26.63 -35.45
C VAL A 746 31.23 -25.43 -35.99
N ILE A 747 31.95 -24.34 -36.28
CA ILE A 747 31.40 -23.14 -36.93
C ILE A 747 31.93 -23.11 -38.35
N VAL A 748 31.04 -23.29 -39.33
CA VAL A 748 31.38 -23.23 -40.75
C VAL A 748 31.22 -21.79 -41.26
N ASN A 749 32.24 -21.29 -41.97
CA ASN A 749 32.32 -19.95 -42.55
C ASN A 749 32.04 -18.81 -41.54
N PRO A 750 32.69 -18.79 -40.37
CA PRO A 750 32.42 -17.80 -39.33
C PRO A 750 32.59 -16.37 -39.85
N GLY A 751 31.72 -15.46 -39.41
CA GLY A 751 31.76 -14.04 -39.79
C GLY A 751 31.17 -13.73 -41.17
N THR A 752 30.67 -14.73 -41.89
CA THR A 752 29.98 -14.55 -43.18
C THR A 752 28.46 -14.68 -43.05
N THR A 753 27.74 -14.10 -44.00
CA THR A 753 26.27 -14.24 -44.13
C THR A 753 25.83 -15.67 -44.51
N PHE A 754 26.78 -16.53 -44.93
CA PHE A 754 26.54 -17.92 -45.32
C PHE A 754 27.26 -18.88 -44.35
N SER A 755 26.91 -18.77 -43.07
CA SER A 755 27.54 -19.49 -41.95
C SER A 755 26.55 -20.41 -41.22
N THR A 756 27.07 -21.44 -40.55
CA THR A 756 26.25 -22.34 -39.70
C THR A 756 27.05 -22.90 -38.53
N ARG A 757 26.36 -23.33 -37.47
CA ARG A 757 26.94 -23.96 -36.28
C ARG A 757 26.42 -25.38 -36.13
N LEU A 758 27.33 -26.34 -36.06
CA LEU A 758 27.03 -27.76 -35.89
C LEU A 758 27.60 -28.24 -34.55
N ARG A 759 26.77 -28.81 -33.69
CA ARG A 759 27.25 -29.36 -32.41
C ARG A 759 28.04 -30.63 -32.67
N GLY A 760 29.16 -30.80 -31.97
CA GLY A 760 30.00 -32.00 -32.09
C GLY A 760 29.24 -33.30 -31.83
N ASP A 761 28.27 -33.27 -30.92
CA ASP A 761 27.45 -34.45 -30.61
C ASP A 761 26.47 -34.80 -31.74
N ASP A 762 25.99 -33.81 -32.50
CA ASP A 762 25.18 -34.04 -33.70
C ASP A 762 26.01 -34.70 -34.81
N LEU A 763 27.26 -34.24 -34.97
CA LEU A 763 28.22 -34.82 -35.92
C LEU A 763 28.58 -36.26 -35.53
N ALA A 764 28.84 -36.52 -34.25
CA ALA A 764 29.15 -37.86 -33.73
C ALA A 764 27.98 -38.84 -33.90
N ARG A 765 26.74 -38.38 -33.68
CA ARG A 765 25.53 -39.18 -33.95
C ARG A 765 25.35 -39.45 -35.45
N ALA A 766 25.54 -38.44 -36.29
CA ALA A 766 25.41 -38.59 -37.74
C ALA A 766 26.45 -39.53 -38.35
N ALA A 767 27.59 -39.74 -37.68
CA ALA A 767 28.61 -40.70 -38.08
C ALA A 767 28.23 -42.16 -37.79
N THR A 768 27.32 -42.40 -36.84
CA THR A 768 26.92 -43.75 -36.41
C THR A 768 25.53 -44.19 -36.92
N ASP A 769 24.69 -43.26 -37.38
CA ASP A 769 23.35 -43.54 -37.91
C ASP A 769 23.27 -43.21 -39.42
N PRO A 770 23.10 -44.18 -40.33
CA PRO A 770 22.86 -43.88 -41.73
C PRO A 770 21.47 -43.25 -41.93
N LEU A 771 21.42 -42.11 -42.64
CA LEU A 771 20.19 -41.41 -42.99
C LEU A 771 19.09 -42.37 -43.48
N ARG A 772 18.02 -42.54 -42.70
CA ARG A 772 16.81 -43.20 -43.19
C ARG A 772 16.19 -42.33 -44.30
N PRO A 773 15.83 -42.90 -45.46
CA PRO A 773 15.15 -42.15 -46.51
C PRO A 773 13.84 -41.60 -45.94
N GLN A 774 13.63 -40.29 -46.08
CA GLN A 774 12.30 -39.73 -45.89
C GLN A 774 11.49 -40.19 -47.10
N ARG A 775 10.48 -41.04 -46.89
CA ARG A 775 9.41 -41.21 -47.87
C ARG A 775 8.41 -40.07 -47.66
N PRO A 776 8.40 -39.03 -48.50
CA PRO A 776 7.18 -38.25 -48.64
C PRO A 776 6.13 -39.17 -49.27
N ALA A 777 4.95 -39.26 -48.67
CA ALA A 777 3.80 -39.85 -49.35
C ALA A 777 3.47 -38.94 -50.55
N PRO A 778 3.48 -39.43 -51.80
CA PRO A 778 2.96 -38.65 -52.90
C PRO A 778 1.47 -38.38 -52.62
N PRO A 779 0.91 -37.22 -53.02
CA PRO A 779 -0.54 -37.09 -53.11
C PRO A 779 -1.05 -38.25 -53.98
N ALA A 780 -2.05 -38.97 -53.50
CA ALA A 780 -2.39 -40.30 -53.99
C ALA A 780 -2.67 -40.33 -55.51
N GLY A 781 -1.89 -41.14 -56.24
CA GLY A 781 -2.21 -41.65 -57.59
C GLY A 781 -1.36 -41.10 -58.76
N ARG A 782 -0.56 -42.00 -59.37
CA ARG A 782 0.03 -41.98 -60.75
C ARG A 782 1.37 -41.21 -61.00
N PRO A 783 2.09 -41.50 -62.13
CA PRO A 783 3.53 -41.82 -62.19
C PRO A 783 4.50 -40.62 -62.21
N GLY A 784 5.81 -40.92 -62.28
CA GLY A 784 6.93 -40.08 -61.84
C GLY A 784 7.18 -38.74 -62.55
N PRO A 785 7.77 -37.74 -61.85
CA PRO A 785 7.87 -36.34 -62.30
C PRO A 785 8.94 -36.08 -63.37
N VAL A 786 8.77 -35.00 -64.14
CA VAL A 786 9.75 -34.48 -65.11
C VAL A 786 10.65 -33.46 -64.43
N HIS A 787 11.94 -33.77 -64.31
CA HIS A 787 12.96 -32.75 -64.06
C HIS A 787 13.24 -32.00 -65.36
N TRP A 788 12.87 -30.73 -65.42
CA TRP A 788 13.29 -29.85 -66.50
C TRP A 788 14.69 -29.31 -66.20
N ASN A 789 15.67 -29.63 -67.06
CA ASN A 789 17.03 -29.07 -67.00
C ASN A 789 17.25 -28.17 -68.24
N PRO A 790 17.55 -26.87 -68.07
CA PRO A 790 17.79 -25.95 -69.18
C PRO A 790 19.01 -26.28 -70.05
N GLU A 791 19.96 -27.11 -69.59
CA GLU A 791 21.17 -27.47 -70.37
C GLU A 791 20.97 -28.58 -71.42
N ARG A 792 19.73 -29.07 -71.60
CA ARG A 792 19.37 -30.05 -72.64
C ARG A 792 18.33 -29.53 -73.63
N ALA A 793 18.38 -28.23 -73.94
CA ALA A 793 17.66 -27.61 -75.05
C ALA A 793 18.60 -27.31 -76.22
#